data_AF-A0A5C3NRT6-F1
#
_entry.id   AF-A0A5C3NRT6-F1
#
_cell.length_a   1.000
_cell.length_b   1.000
_cell.length_c   1.000
_cell.angle_alpha   90.00
_cell.angle_beta   90.00
_cell.angle_gamma   90.00
#
_symmetry.space_group_name_H-M   'P 1'
#
loop_
_entity.id
_entity.type
_entity.pdbx_description
1 polymer ?
#
loop_
_entity_poly.entity_id
_entity_poly.type
_entity_poly.pdbx_seq_one_letter_code
_entity_poly.pdbx_strand_id
1 'polypeptide(L)'
;MSGSPHQLSTALLIIMPVQSRMSSPPAEPARARIMTVAEGTVVDLPGRDPRLPTMYVVEKHPLVGLERRPNKIYVCLQDTTPAEMDKFYKFLADAPFPEGTNRGVSDAGYLKLLPGDYVFMRDVHGDGAPGNDSLQLWVTAHGLITRKHRKAIKDARNSALGPRKLRTPTKPVEQNGAYGEGLPWEADHRAVHVGTSERCYSLVHSYQSQRNLVGPSLGAKIAMDEPPSPHLLMREKIIKAPLEAGDERMCRSMKMQADATNLPRVGCPENYAYPMLQANFTGTKRADCLALPEMKADMGAFGGKHFDNKDCPAGVTSMMCYSDLYRSDSPGYFMVGDLGVAIELRGLIIISFCGLRFHGGFPPTAYPGKAPKKWSYRFVVVCYPPRAMMDGSAILSFAALPGGRFLYIPPEFIDPKFDDMPVASNIASWITSGWYLTSPAAFLEYYYRAMCQLNHHLSRQVPEKAKMRVDFEKLAQCFSLEDEHGDVIKPSFWELHPGSKIKSSEFGCTRQEAAAAWDALKTERGRYIPRVVHLQLQKNGSNAGTNIRKRKRTTGGENGQPKTKVAKTGSQVEGQGRTKDTRSQESDRYDADAQLSDDEAGCGHKHSGEYVHSPITFGRLASRHDPDSNFTFNPTFSFSAPNPTGVGDVEDPAAHDVLDGTDTASRVRTKSTTAAKRT
;
A
#
# COMPACT_ATOMS: atom_id res chain seq x y z
N MET A 1 -3.98 -40.44 52.09
CA MET A 1 -4.63 -41.61 51.45
C MET A 1 -6.03 -41.14 51.09
N SER A 2 -6.55 -41.20 49.87
CA SER A 2 -6.10 -41.77 48.59
C SER A 2 -7.18 -41.43 47.57
N GLY A 3 -6.78 -41.05 46.35
CA GLY A 3 -7.55 -41.35 45.13
C GLY A 3 -8.60 -40.33 44.67
N SER A 4 -8.14 -39.32 43.92
CA SER A 4 -8.90 -38.75 42.79
C SER A 4 -9.02 -39.81 41.67
N PRO A 5 -10.08 -39.81 40.85
CA PRO A 5 -9.84 -39.39 39.46
C PRO A 5 -11.03 -38.75 38.70
N HIS A 6 -10.61 -37.83 37.81
CA HIS A 6 -11.03 -37.65 36.41
C HIS A 6 -12.50 -37.43 36.03
N GLN A 7 -12.83 -36.15 35.76
CA GLN A 7 -13.84 -35.76 34.78
C GLN A 7 -13.21 -35.67 33.38
N LEU A 8 -13.78 -36.42 32.44
CA LEU A 8 -13.53 -36.33 31.00
C LEU A 8 -14.33 -35.16 30.43
N SER A 9 -13.63 -34.16 29.90
CA SER A 9 -14.20 -33.10 29.07
C SER A 9 -14.39 -33.63 27.65
N THR A 10 -15.63 -33.93 27.29
CA THR A 10 -16.05 -34.29 25.93
C THR A 10 -15.90 -33.08 25.02
N ALA A 11 -15.02 -33.20 24.01
CA ALA A 11 -14.89 -32.23 22.93
C ALA A 11 -16.18 -32.21 22.10
N LEU A 12 -16.87 -31.07 22.10
CA LEU A 12 -18.00 -30.78 21.23
C LEU A 12 -17.47 -30.62 19.80
N LEU A 13 -17.68 -31.63 18.96
CA LEU A 13 -17.40 -31.56 17.53
C LEU A 13 -18.43 -30.61 16.90
N ILE A 14 -18.06 -29.35 16.67
CA ILE A 14 -18.89 -28.40 15.91
C ILE A 14 -18.87 -28.86 14.45
N ILE A 15 -19.92 -29.59 14.06
CA ILE A 15 -20.22 -29.88 12.66
C ILE A 15 -20.62 -28.55 12.02
N MET A 16 -19.75 -27.99 11.19
CA MET A 16 -20.08 -26.80 10.40
C MET A 16 -21.28 -27.14 9.49
N PRO A 17 -22.32 -26.29 9.43
CA PRO A 17 -23.45 -26.52 8.55
C PRO A 17 -22.95 -26.50 7.11
N VAL A 18 -23.21 -27.60 6.39
CA VAL A 18 -23.16 -27.67 4.93
C VAL A 18 -23.93 -26.45 4.41
N GLN A 19 -23.27 -25.59 3.64
CA GLN A 19 -23.90 -24.45 2.98
C GLN A 19 -25.15 -24.93 2.23
N SER A 20 -26.31 -24.68 2.84
CA SER A 20 -27.61 -24.81 2.20
C SER A 20 -27.53 -24.02 0.90
N ARG A 21 -27.64 -24.72 -0.24
CA ARG A 21 -27.83 -24.09 -1.55
C ARG A 21 -29.06 -23.22 -1.43
N MET A 22 -28.85 -21.92 -1.19
CA MET A 22 -29.92 -20.93 -1.31
C MET A 22 -30.48 -21.09 -2.71
N SER A 23 -31.73 -21.54 -2.77
CA SER A 23 -32.50 -21.61 -4.02
C SER A 23 -32.43 -20.21 -4.61
N SER A 24 -31.84 -20.07 -5.81
CA SER A 24 -31.80 -18.78 -6.49
C SER A 24 -33.22 -18.23 -6.52
N PRO A 25 -33.45 -16.98 -6.08
CA PRO A 25 -34.78 -16.39 -6.16
C PRO A 25 -35.30 -16.52 -7.60
N PRO A 26 -36.61 -16.75 -7.78
CA PRO A 26 -37.21 -16.88 -9.10
C PRO A 26 -36.82 -15.66 -9.94
N ALA A 27 -36.37 -15.92 -11.18
CA ALA A 27 -35.88 -14.88 -12.08
C ALA A 27 -36.96 -13.79 -12.22
N GLU A 28 -36.62 -12.55 -11.84
CA GLU A 28 -37.49 -11.40 -12.11
C GLU A 28 -37.82 -11.36 -13.61
N PRO A 29 -39.06 -11.03 -13.99
CA PRO A 29 -39.41 -10.87 -15.40
C PRO A 29 -38.46 -9.86 -16.05
N ALA A 30 -37.92 -10.24 -17.21
CA ALA A 30 -36.98 -9.41 -17.96
C ALA A 30 -37.60 -8.03 -18.23
N ARG A 31 -37.02 -6.98 -17.65
CA ARG A 31 -37.46 -5.60 -17.87
C ARG A 31 -37.20 -5.20 -19.32
N ALA A 32 -38.07 -4.36 -19.87
CA ALA A 32 -37.86 -3.83 -21.22
C ALA A 32 -36.57 -2.99 -21.24
N ARG A 33 -35.73 -3.23 -22.25
CA ARG A 33 -34.49 -2.49 -22.45
C ARG A 33 -34.78 -1.00 -22.64
N ILE A 34 -34.10 -0.16 -21.87
CA ILE A 34 -34.16 1.30 -22.01
C ILE A 34 -33.35 1.71 -23.23
N MET A 35 -33.99 2.44 -24.15
CA MET A 35 -33.37 2.88 -25.41
C MET A 35 -33.08 4.39 -25.43
N THR A 36 -33.67 5.17 -24.52
CA THR A 36 -33.52 6.63 -24.45
C THR A 36 -33.47 7.12 -23.00
N VAL A 37 -32.89 8.29 -22.77
CA VAL A 37 -32.96 9.02 -21.51
C VAL A 37 -34.10 10.03 -21.63
N ALA A 38 -35.25 9.74 -20.99
CA ALA A 38 -36.50 10.47 -21.21
C ALA A 38 -36.41 11.97 -20.89
N GLU A 39 -35.59 12.33 -19.91
CA GLU A 39 -35.35 13.70 -19.46
C GLU A 39 -34.19 14.41 -20.20
N GLY A 40 -33.59 13.75 -21.19
CA GLY A 40 -32.39 14.22 -21.88
C GLY A 40 -32.58 14.42 -23.38
N THR A 41 -31.73 15.28 -23.95
CA THR A 41 -31.62 15.45 -25.41
C THR A 41 -30.35 14.77 -25.90
N VAL A 42 -30.43 14.02 -27.00
CA VAL A 42 -29.26 13.39 -27.63
C VAL A 42 -28.25 14.47 -28.02
N VAL A 43 -26.98 14.26 -27.69
CA VAL A 43 -25.88 15.12 -28.10
C VAL A 43 -25.40 14.69 -29.48
N ASP A 44 -25.52 15.58 -30.47
CA ASP A 44 -24.98 15.33 -31.81
C ASP A 44 -23.44 15.34 -31.78
N LEU A 45 -22.85 14.19 -32.09
CA LEU A 45 -21.40 13.96 -32.11
C LEU A 45 -21.02 13.32 -33.44
N PRO A 46 -20.87 14.11 -34.51
CA PRO A 46 -20.46 13.61 -35.82
C PRO A 46 -19.15 12.83 -35.74
N GLY A 47 -19.09 11.68 -36.42
CA GLY A 47 -17.90 10.82 -36.45
C GLY A 47 -17.75 9.89 -35.24
N ARG A 48 -18.67 9.92 -34.26
CA ARG A 48 -18.63 9.01 -33.10
C ARG A 48 -18.82 7.57 -33.55
N ASP A 49 -17.94 6.67 -33.11
CA ASP A 49 -18.08 5.24 -33.36
C ASP A 49 -19.42 4.75 -32.76
N PRO A 50 -20.27 4.04 -33.52
CA PRO A 50 -21.60 3.63 -33.07
C PRO A 50 -21.58 2.64 -31.90
N ARG A 51 -20.42 2.04 -31.59
CA ARG A 51 -20.25 1.17 -30.42
C ARG A 51 -20.00 1.94 -29.13
N LEU A 52 -19.60 3.22 -29.21
CA LEU A 52 -19.48 4.07 -28.02
C LEU A 52 -20.87 4.48 -27.52
N PRO A 53 -21.05 4.66 -26.20
CA PRO A 53 -22.35 5.00 -25.63
C PRO A 53 -22.92 6.28 -26.24
N THR A 54 -24.22 6.27 -26.56
CA THR A 54 -24.94 7.50 -26.93
C THR A 54 -25.01 8.44 -25.72
N MET A 55 -24.69 9.72 -25.95
CA MET A 55 -24.69 10.74 -24.92
C MET A 55 -25.98 11.53 -24.95
N TYR A 56 -26.60 11.71 -23.79
CA TYR A 56 -27.74 12.60 -23.58
C TYR A 56 -27.32 13.72 -22.64
N VAL A 57 -27.67 14.97 -22.96
CA VAL A 57 -27.53 16.08 -22.03
C VAL A 57 -28.84 16.29 -21.28
N VAL A 58 -28.76 16.42 -19.96
CA VAL A 58 -29.91 16.67 -19.07
C VAL A 58 -29.71 18.01 -18.36
N GLU A 59 -30.81 18.71 -18.07
CA GLU A 59 -30.75 20.01 -17.38
C GLU A 59 -30.37 19.86 -15.91
N LYS A 60 -30.92 18.83 -15.24
CA LYS A 60 -30.76 18.57 -13.80
C LYS A 60 -30.65 17.07 -13.55
N HIS A 61 -29.93 16.70 -12.50
CA HIS A 61 -29.78 15.31 -12.09
C HIS A 61 -29.82 15.21 -10.57
N PRO A 62 -30.56 14.25 -9.97
CA PRO A 62 -30.76 14.20 -8.52
C PRO A 62 -29.47 13.96 -7.72
N LEU A 63 -28.46 13.34 -8.34
CA LEU A 63 -27.14 13.10 -7.71
C LEU A 63 -26.16 14.29 -7.85
N VAL A 64 -26.58 15.40 -8.48
CA VAL A 64 -25.77 16.60 -8.63
C VAL A 64 -26.50 17.81 -8.05
N GLY A 65 -26.17 18.18 -6.82
CA GLY A 65 -26.71 19.38 -6.19
C GLY A 65 -26.21 20.67 -6.85
N LEU A 66 -27.03 21.73 -6.76
CA LEU A 66 -26.73 23.04 -7.36
C LEU A 66 -25.46 23.69 -6.77
N GLU A 67 -25.13 23.37 -5.52
CA GLU A 67 -23.91 23.80 -4.84
C GLU A 67 -22.65 23.35 -5.56
N ARG A 68 -22.73 22.26 -6.36
CA ARG A 68 -21.63 21.76 -7.19
C ARG A 68 -21.39 22.59 -8.45
N ARG A 69 -22.29 23.53 -8.76
CA ARG A 69 -22.20 24.42 -9.93
C ARG A 69 -21.96 23.64 -11.24
N PRO A 70 -22.82 22.66 -11.57
CA PRO A 70 -22.67 21.90 -12.81
C PRO A 70 -22.70 22.83 -14.02
N ASN A 71 -21.86 22.55 -15.02
CA ASN A 71 -21.90 23.20 -16.32
C ASN A 71 -22.85 22.44 -17.25
N LYS A 72 -22.53 21.18 -17.55
CA LYS A 72 -23.43 20.24 -18.23
C LYS A 72 -23.44 18.89 -17.52
N ILE A 73 -24.59 18.24 -17.53
CA ILE A 73 -24.74 16.88 -17.00
C ILE A 73 -25.08 15.97 -18.16
N TYR A 74 -24.26 14.96 -18.37
CA TYR A 74 -24.44 13.97 -19.40
C TYR A 74 -24.84 12.64 -18.78
N VAL A 75 -25.77 11.93 -19.41
CA VAL A 75 -26.16 10.56 -19.09
C VAL A 75 -25.93 9.73 -20.34
N CYS A 76 -25.20 8.62 -20.21
CA CYS A 76 -25.07 7.63 -21.28
C CYS A 76 -25.75 6.32 -20.90
N LEU A 77 -26.28 5.63 -21.91
CA LEU A 77 -26.87 4.31 -21.75
C LEU A 77 -25.80 3.25 -22.02
N GLN A 78 -25.70 2.26 -21.13
CA GLN A 78 -24.76 1.15 -21.26
C GLN A 78 -25.45 -0.17 -20.97
N ASP A 79 -25.19 -1.17 -21.80
CA ASP A 79 -25.52 -2.56 -21.49
C ASP A 79 -24.44 -3.12 -20.58
N THR A 80 -24.81 -3.39 -19.33
CA THR A 80 -23.89 -3.86 -18.26
C THR A 80 -23.88 -5.38 -18.15
N THR A 81 -24.58 -6.11 -19.03
CA THR A 81 -24.55 -7.57 -19.01
C THR A 81 -23.12 -8.06 -19.26
N PRO A 82 -22.67 -9.15 -18.60
CA PRO A 82 -21.29 -9.62 -18.73
C PRO A 82 -20.85 -9.85 -20.18
N ALA A 83 -21.74 -10.36 -21.04
CA ALA A 83 -21.44 -10.65 -22.44
C ALA A 83 -21.23 -9.37 -23.26
N GLU A 84 -22.05 -8.34 -23.09
CA GLU A 84 -21.88 -7.07 -23.82
C GLU A 84 -20.69 -6.27 -23.30
N MET A 85 -20.43 -6.30 -21.98
CA MET A 85 -19.25 -5.66 -21.41
C MET A 85 -17.93 -6.31 -21.87
N ASP A 86 -17.88 -7.63 -22.04
CA ASP A 86 -16.72 -8.32 -22.62
C ASP A 86 -16.48 -7.94 -24.09
N LYS A 87 -17.55 -7.91 -24.91
CA LYS A 87 -17.47 -7.43 -26.31
C LYS A 87 -16.98 -5.99 -26.37
N PHE A 88 -17.52 -5.12 -25.50
CA PHE A 88 -17.15 -3.72 -25.45
C PHE A 88 -15.69 -3.55 -25.01
N TYR A 89 -15.24 -4.32 -24.00
CA TYR A 89 -13.84 -4.35 -23.59
C TYR A 89 -12.91 -4.74 -24.74
N LYS A 90 -13.22 -5.80 -25.49
CA LYS A 90 -12.40 -6.24 -26.65
C LYS A 90 -12.30 -5.16 -27.71
N PHE A 91 -13.43 -4.55 -28.09
CA PHE A 91 -13.44 -3.39 -28.98
C PHE A 91 -12.52 -2.27 -28.46
N LEU A 92 -12.68 -1.93 -27.18
CA LEU A 92 -11.92 -0.86 -26.57
C LEU A 92 -10.45 -1.19 -26.40
N ALA A 93 -10.04 -2.45 -26.27
CA ALA A 93 -8.64 -2.86 -26.23
C ALA A 93 -7.94 -2.56 -27.56
N ASP A 94 -8.62 -2.80 -28.68
CA ASP A 94 -8.08 -2.62 -30.03
C ASP A 94 -8.22 -1.19 -30.57
N ALA A 95 -9.28 -0.46 -30.17
CA ALA A 95 -9.56 0.87 -30.71
C ALA A 95 -8.45 1.89 -30.38
N PRO A 96 -7.79 2.53 -31.37
CA PRO A 96 -6.81 3.56 -31.08
C PRO A 96 -7.48 4.80 -30.49
N PHE A 97 -6.75 5.55 -29.68
CA PHE A 97 -7.19 6.90 -29.36
C PHE A 97 -7.09 7.80 -30.60
N PRO A 98 -8.06 8.71 -30.80
CA PRO A 98 -8.00 9.65 -31.91
C PRO A 98 -6.79 10.58 -31.77
N GLU A 99 -6.43 11.27 -32.86
CA GLU A 99 -5.38 12.28 -32.80
C GLU A 99 -5.73 13.34 -31.74
N GLY A 100 -4.85 13.54 -30.75
CA GLY A 100 -5.10 14.44 -29.61
C GLY A 100 -5.00 15.93 -29.92
N THR A 101 -5.35 16.32 -31.14
CA THR A 101 -5.60 17.71 -31.52
C THR A 101 -7.10 18.02 -31.35
N ASN A 102 -7.46 19.30 -31.21
CA ASN A 102 -8.87 19.68 -31.12
C ASN A 102 -9.70 19.19 -32.31
N ARG A 103 -9.08 19.19 -33.51
CA ARG A 103 -9.70 18.65 -34.72
C ARG A 103 -9.84 17.13 -34.63
N GLY A 104 -8.76 16.39 -34.37
CA GLY A 104 -8.80 14.92 -34.29
C GLY A 104 -9.81 14.40 -33.25
N VAL A 105 -9.89 15.05 -32.09
CA VAL A 105 -10.91 14.76 -31.06
C VAL A 105 -12.33 14.97 -31.59
N SER A 106 -12.57 16.08 -32.31
CA SER A 106 -13.91 16.43 -32.80
C SER A 106 -14.32 15.56 -33.99
N ASP A 107 -13.40 15.31 -34.92
CA ASP A 107 -13.60 14.48 -36.12
C ASP A 107 -13.90 13.01 -35.74
N ALA A 108 -13.40 12.55 -34.59
CA ALA A 108 -13.69 11.22 -34.03
C ALA A 108 -14.96 11.17 -33.16
N GLY A 109 -15.71 12.26 -33.05
CA GLY A 109 -16.95 12.33 -32.26
C GLY A 109 -16.76 12.14 -30.74
N TYR A 110 -15.59 12.48 -30.21
CA TYR A 110 -15.37 12.49 -28.76
C TYR A 110 -16.01 13.74 -28.15
N LEU A 111 -16.76 13.55 -27.07
CA LEU A 111 -17.39 14.64 -26.33
C LEU A 111 -16.32 15.40 -25.52
N LYS A 112 -16.17 16.70 -25.79
CA LYS A 112 -15.24 17.56 -25.04
C LYS A 112 -15.88 18.07 -23.76
N LEU A 113 -15.32 17.68 -22.62
CA LEU A 113 -15.81 18.09 -21.31
C LEU A 113 -15.07 19.33 -20.79
N LEU A 114 -15.81 20.18 -20.09
CA LEU A 114 -15.34 21.41 -19.47
C LEU A 114 -15.41 21.30 -17.94
N PRO A 115 -14.69 22.16 -17.20
CA PRO A 115 -14.85 22.27 -15.75
C PRO A 115 -16.32 22.49 -15.35
N GLY A 116 -16.84 21.62 -14.49
CA GLY A 116 -18.24 21.55 -14.07
C GLY A 116 -19.06 20.50 -14.81
N ASP A 117 -18.50 19.80 -15.80
CA ASP A 117 -19.22 18.73 -16.49
C ASP A 117 -19.21 17.42 -15.69
N TYR A 118 -20.32 16.70 -15.76
CA TYR A 118 -20.54 15.39 -15.13
C TYR A 118 -20.99 14.37 -16.17
N VAL A 119 -20.55 13.11 -16.02
CA VAL A 119 -20.96 11.99 -16.86
C VAL A 119 -21.47 10.85 -15.97
N PHE A 120 -22.74 10.53 -16.14
CA PHE A 120 -23.43 9.42 -15.52
C PHE A 120 -23.64 8.30 -16.53
N MET A 121 -23.74 7.07 -16.01
CA MET A 121 -24.08 5.89 -16.78
C MET A 121 -25.36 5.29 -16.22
N ARG A 122 -26.32 5.03 -17.10
CA ARG A 122 -27.59 4.38 -16.80
C ARG A 122 -27.60 3.01 -17.46
N ASP A 123 -27.84 2.00 -16.65
CA ASP A 123 -27.98 0.63 -17.10
C ASP A 123 -29.24 0.48 -17.96
N VAL A 124 -29.11 -0.02 -19.18
CA VAL A 124 -30.25 -0.25 -20.08
C VAL A 124 -31.22 -1.31 -19.56
N HIS A 125 -30.81 -2.17 -18.63
CA HIS A 125 -31.65 -3.17 -17.99
C HIS A 125 -32.17 -2.73 -16.60
N GLY A 126 -31.83 -1.51 -16.19
CA GLY A 126 -32.29 -0.90 -14.94
C GLY A 126 -33.77 -0.49 -14.94
N ASP A 127 -34.18 0.25 -13.91
CA ASP A 127 -35.52 0.86 -13.84
C ASP A 127 -35.64 2.22 -14.56
N GLY A 128 -34.52 2.74 -15.04
CA GLY A 128 -34.44 4.02 -15.73
C GLY A 128 -34.52 5.24 -14.81
N ALA A 129 -34.54 5.04 -13.49
CA ALA A 129 -34.63 6.13 -12.53
C ALA A 129 -33.27 6.86 -12.41
N PRO A 130 -33.21 8.19 -12.55
CA PRO A 130 -31.96 8.95 -12.46
C PRO A 130 -31.25 8.83 -11.10
N GLY A 131 -31.98 8.48 -10.04
CA GLY A 131 -31.39 8.22 -8.71
C GLY A 131 -30.52 6.96 -8.65
N ASN A 132 -30.65 6.06 -9.63
CA ASN A 132 -29.87 4.82 -9.75
C ASN A 132 -28.72 4.93 -10.75
N ASP A 133 -28.57 6.08 -11.41
CA ASP A 133 -27.45 6.31 -12.31
C ASP A 133 -26.12 6.28 -11.56
N SER A 134 -25.08 5.81 -12.22
CA SER A 134 -23.75 5.69 -11.64
C SER A 134 -22.84 6.80 -12.17
N LEU A 135 -22.31 7.63 -11.27
CA LEU A 135 -21.36 8.70 -11.60
C LEU A 135 -20.04 8.08 -12.08
N GLN A 136 -19.69 8.31 -13.36
CA GLN A 136 -18.48 7.71 -13.95
C GLN A 136 -17.30 8.66 -14.04
N LEU A 137 -17.58 9.93 -14.30
CA LEU A 137 -16.55 10.95 -14.50
C LEU A 137 -17.10 12.34 -14.21
N TRP A 138 -16.27 13.20 -13.63
CA TRP A 138 -16.57 14.63 -13.57
C TRP A 138 -15.29 15.46 -13.65
N VAL A 139 -15.44 16.69 -14.13
CA VAL A 139 -14.38 17.69 -14.13
C VAL A 139 -14.77 18.74 -13.09
N THR A 140 -13.97 18.92 -12.03
CA THR A 140 -14.31 19.82 -10.93
C THR A 140 -14.45 21.26 -11.42
N ALA A 141 -15.60 21.88 -11.14
CA ALA A 141 -15.85 23.27 -11.48
C ALA A 141 -14.84 24.21 -10.81
N HIS A 142 -14.36 25.22 -11.54
CA HIS A 142 -13.37 26.17 -10.99
C HIS A 142 -13.85 26.92 -9.73
N GLY A 143 -15.16 27.12 -9.59
CA GLY A 143 -15.77 27.76 -8.43
C GLY A 143 -15.72 26.91 -7.15
N LEU A 144 -15.58 25.59 -7.27
CA LEU A 144 -15.44 24.67 -6.13
C LEU A 144 -13.99 24.57 -5.65
N ILE A 145 -13.03 24.88 -6.52
CA ILE A 145 -11.62 24.87 -6.16
C ILE A 145 -11.31 26.12 -5.33
N THR A 146 -11.29 25.95 -4.00
CA THR A 146 -11.07 27.04 -3.05
C THR A 146 -9.76 27.79 -3.32
N ARG A 147 -9.68 29.07 -2.94
CA ARG A 147 -8.46 29.88 -3.07
C ARG A 147 -7.27 29.23 -2.36
N LYS A 148 -7.49 28.68 -1.16
CA LYS A 148 -6.48 27.95 -0.37
C LYS A 148 -5.94 26.79 -1.19
N HIS A 149 -6.82 26.00 -1.79
CA HIS A 149 -6.46 24.83 -2.56
C HIS A 149 -5.71 25.18 -3.85
N ARG A 150 -6.22 26.15 -4.62
CA ARG A 150 -5.55 26.68 -5.81
C ARG A 150 -4.14 27.18 -5.50
N LYS A 151 -3.97 27.86 -4.35
CA LYS A 151 -2.65 28.29 -3.88
C LYS A 151 -1.76 27.09 -3.55
N ALA A 152 -2.28 26.07 -2.86
CA ALA A 152 -1.53 24.86 -2.53
C ALA A 152 -0.99 24.14 -3.78
N ILE A 153 -1.84 23.88 -4.79
CA ILE A 153 -1.38 23.26 -6.05
C ILE A 153 -0.38 24.18 -6.79
N LYS A 154 -0.62 25.50 -6.79
CA LYS A 154 0.33 26.45 -7.40
C LYS A 154 1.70 26.41 -6.74
N ASP A 155 1.74 26.40 -5.42
CA ASP A 155 2.98 26.36 -4.64
C ASP A 155 3.69 25.01 -4.80
N ALA A 156 2.93 23.91 -4.83
CA ALA A 156 3.44 22.57 -5.12
C ALA A 156 4.09 22.51 -6.52
N ARG A 157 3.37 22.95 -7.56
CA ARG A 157 3.89 23.06 -8.94
C ARG A 157 5.15 23.91 -9.00
N ASN A 158 5.11 25.11 -8.42
CA ASN A 158 6.24 26.05 -8.49
C ASN A 158 7.46 25.50 -7.72
N SER A 159 7.24 24.77 -6.63
CA SER A 159 8.33 24.11 -5.89
C SER A 159 8.94 22.98 -6.72
N ALA A 160 8.12 22.13 -7.33
CA ALA A 160 8.56 20.99 -8.14
C ALA A 160 9.27 21.38 -9.44
N LEU A 161 8.69 22.32 -10.19
CA LEU A 161 9.24 22.78 -11.46
C LEU A 161 10.34 23.83 -11.30
N GLY A 162 10.38 24.56 -10.18
CA GLY A 162 11.31 25.66 -9.95
C GLY A 162 11.15 26.86 -10.88
N PRO A 163 12.15 27.78 -10.85
CA PRO A 163 12.22 28.92 -11.75
C PRO A 163 12.36 28.49 -13.21
N ARG A 164 11.60 29.13 -14.13
CA ARG A 164 11.64 28.82 -15.58
C ARG A 164 13.06 28.83 -16.17
N LYS A 165 13.94 29.72 -15.71
CA LYS A 165 15.32 29.85 -16.21
C LYS A 165 16.24 28.65 -15.90
N LEU A 166 15.85 27.80 -14.94
CA LEU A 166 16.65 26.64 -14.52
C LEU A 166 16.13 25.31 -15.11
N ARG A 167 14.98 25.33 -15.78
CA ARG A 167 14.35 24.13 -16.33
C ARG A 167 14.97 23.75 -17.67
N THR A 168 15.19 22.47 -17.88
CA THR A 168 15.64 21.92 -19.17
C THR A 168 14.82 20.69 -19.55
N PRO A 169 14.65 20.40 -20.85
CA PRO A 169 13.86 19.25 -21.35
C PRO A 169 14.43 17.90 -20.90
N THR A 170 15.73 17.83 -20.68
CA THR A 170 16.45 16.60 -20.35
C THR A 170 16.31 16.32 -18.85
N LYS A 171 16.22 15.05 -18.49
CA LYS A 171 16.20 14.65 -17.08
C LYS A 171 17.61 14.84 -16.49
N PRO A 172 17.76 15.39 -15.28
CA PRO A 172 19.05 15.46 -14.62
C PRO A 172 19.68 14.06 -14.48
N VAL A 173 20.97 13.97 -14.78
CA VAL A 173 21.79 12.79 -14.51
C VAL A 173 22.76 13.16 -13.40
N GLU A 174 22.92 12.27 -12.42
CA GLU A 174 23.90 12.43 -11.36
C GLU A 174 25.31 12.17 -11.92
N GLN A 175 26.19 13.16 -11.81
CA GLN A 175 27.60 13.07 -12.17
C GLN A 175 28.43 13.56 -10.99
N ASN A 176 29.32 12.71 -10.48
CA ASN A 176 30.19 13.03 -9.34
C ASN A 176 29.45 13.54 -8.09
N GLY A 177 28.27 12.99 -7.80
CA GLY A 177 27.46 13.38 -6.63
C GLY A 177 26.66 14.68 -6.80
N ALA A 178 26.67 15.28 -7.99
CA ALA A 178 25.87 16.45 -8.33
C ALA A 178 24.91 16.14 -9.48
N TYR A 179 23.68 16.65 -9.37
CA TYR A 179 22.70 16.55 -10.45
C TYR A 179 22.92 17.67 -11.46
N GLY A 180 22.91 17.33 -12.75
CA GLY A 180 22.96 18.29 -13.85
C GLY A 180 21.68 19.15 -13.97
N GLU A 181 21.54 19.82 -15.11
CA GLU A 181 20.36 20.67 -15.38
C GLU A 181 19.07 19.83 -15.53
N GLY A 182 17.92 20.41 -15.14
CA GLY A 182 16.57 19.82 -15.31
C GLY A 182 15.55 20.39 -14.34
N LEU A 183 14.61 19.58 -13.86
CA LEU A 183 13.63 20.04 -12.87
C LEU A 183 14.22 19.94 -11.45
N PRO A 184 13.98 20.90 -10.55
CA PRO A 184 14.45 20.79 -9.16
C PRO A 184 13.92 19.57 -8.42
N TRP A 185 12.71 19.10 -8.74
CA TRP A 185 12.21 17.82 -8.22
C TRP A 185 13.18 16.68 -8.54
N GLU A 186 13.73 16.63 -9.75
CA GLU A 186 14.55 15.54 -10.26
C GLU A 186 16.03 15.66 -9.88
N ALA A 187 16.42 16.78 -9.27
CA ALA A 187 17.78 17.07 -8.85
C ALA A 187 18.08 16.56 -7.42
N ASP A 188 17.56 15.38 -7.07
CA ASP A 188 17.74 14.73 -5.77
C ASP A 188 17.62 13.20 -5.93
N HIS A 189 18.47 12.44 -5.22
CA HIS A 189 18.45 10.97 -5.20
C HIS A 189 17.11 10.37 -4.71
N ARG A 190 16.28 11.16 -4.03
CA ARG A 190 14.93 10.80 -3.58
C ARG A 190 13.89 10.88 -4.71
N ALA A 191 14.23 11.43 -5.87
CA ALA A 191 13.39 11.43 -7.07
C ALA A 191 13.45 10.08 -7.80
N VAL A 192 12.98 9.03 -7.12
CA VAL A 192 12.95 7.67 -7.66
C VAL A 192 11.68 7.50 -8.49
N HIS A 193 11.86 7.43 -9.80
CA HIS A 193 10.80 7.15 -10.78
C HIS A 193 10.27 5.71 -10.68
N VAL A 194 9.03 5.52 -11.13
CA VAL A 194 8.40 4.20 -11.33
C VAL A 194 9.06 3.51 -12.53
N GLY A 195 9.36 2.21 -12.42
CA GLY A 195 10.33 1.52 -13.29
C GLY A 195 10.10 1.60 -14.81
N THR A 196 8.88 1.78 -15.28
CA THR A 196 8.59 1.89 -16.73
C THR A 196 8.67 3.32 -17.26
N SER A 197 8.92 4.33 -16.42
CA SER A 197 8.82 5.75 -16.76
C SER A 197 10.04 6.52 -16.30
N GLU A 198 10.45 7.54 -17.06
CA GLU A 198 11.50 8.47 -16.63
C GLU A 198 11.05 9.53 -15.62
N ARG A 199 9.79 9.98 -15.69
CA ARG A 199 9.30 11.19 -15.01
C ARG A 199 7.97 11.02 -14.24
N CYS A 200 7.63 9.79 -13.88
CA CYS A 200 6.51 9.46 -12.99
C CYS A 200 7.05 9.03 -11.62
N TYR A 201 6.62 9.69 -10.53
CA TYR A 201 7.20 9.53 -9.21
C TYR A 201 6.14 9.22 -8.15
N SER A 202 6.24 8.07 -7.47
CA SER A 202 5.41 7.78 -6.31
C SER A 202 5.74 8.76 -5.18
N LEU A 203 4.73 9.47 -4.69
CA LEU A 203 4.89 10.51 -3.67
C LEU A 203 4.79 9.97 -2.25
N VAL A 204 4.03 8.89 -2.03
CA VAL A 204 3.62 8.47 -0.70
C VAL A 204 4.08 7.05 -0.44
N HIS A 205 3.28 6.05 -0.80
CA HIS A 205 3.65 4.64 -0.66
C HIS A 205 4.18 4.07 -1.99
N SER A 206 4.82 2.91 -1.90
CA SER A 206 5.09 2.01 -3.01
C SER A 206 4.37 0.68 -2.75
N TYR A 207 3.90 0.04 -3.80
CA TYR A 207 3.24 -1.26 -3.74
C TYR A 207 4.10 -2.32 -4.43
N GLN A 208 4.40 -3.40 -3.72
CA GLN A 208 5.11 -4.56 -4.26
C GLN A 208 4.11 -5.69 -4.54
N SER A 209 3.61 -5.75 -5.78
CA SER A 209 2.55 -6.68 -6.19
C SER A 209 2.83 -8.14 -5.82
N GLN A 210 4.07 -8.63 -6.01
CA GLN A 210 4.43 -10.02 -5.71
C GLN A 210 4.31 -10.40 -4.23
N ARG A 211 4.54 -9.44 -3.33
CA ARG A 211 4.46 -9.65 -1.87
C ARG A 211 3.17 -9.09 -1.28
N ASN A 212 2.33 -8.46 -2.11
CA ASN A 212 1.19 -7.68 -1.66
C ASN A 212 1.55 -6.69 -0.52
N LEU A 213 2.76 -6.13 -0.59
CA LEU A 213 3.35 -5.31 0.48
C LEU A 213 3.25 -3.83 0.11
N VAL A 214 2.73 -3.04 1.04
CA VAL A 214 2.63 -1.59 0.95
C VAL A 214 3.47 -0.95 2.05
N GLY A 215 4.23 0.06 1.69
CA GLY A 215 5.01 0.85 2.62
C GLY A 215 5.38 2.20 2.03
N PRO A 216 5.92 3.14 2.83
CA PRO A 216 6.45 4.40 2.31
C PRO A 216 7.39 4.16 1.11
N SER A 217 7.19 4.93 0.05
CA SER A 217 8.03 4.87 -1.16
C SER A 217 9.48 5.19 -0.82
N LEU A 218 10.42 4.69 -1.64
CA LEU A 218 11.85 4.90 -1.42
C LEU A 218 12.22 6.39 -1.29
N GLY A 219 11.60 7.25 -2.12
CA GLY A 219 11.79 8.70 -2.07
C GLY A 219 11.19 9.41 -0.84
N ALA A 220 10.31 8.74 -0.10
CA ALA A 220 9.70 9.23 1.13
C ALA A 220 10.40 8.71 2.41
N LYS A 221 11.39 7.83 2.29
CA LYS A 221 12.12 7.25 3.43
C LYS A 221 12.86 8.34 4.22
N ILE A 222 12.69 8.40 5.53
CA ILE A 222 13.42 9.34 6.40
C ILE A 222 14.27 8.51 7.37
N ALA A 223 15.56 8.85 7.51
CA ALA A 223 16.36 8.24 8.57
C ALA A 223 15.95 8.82 9.94
N MET A 224 16.05 8.03 11.00
CA MET A 224 15.81 8.51 12.36
C MET A 224 16.68 9.75 12.63
N ASP A 225 16.06 10.80 13.17
CA ASP A 225 16.68 12.08 13.53
C ASP A 225 17.22 12.92 12.36
N GLU A 226 16.96 12.51 11.11
CA GLU A 226 17.26 13.34 9.93
C GLU A 226 16.22 14.47 9.81
N PRO A 227 16.64 15.75 9.75
CA PRO A 227 15.71 16.82 9.42
C PRO A 227 15.16 16.60 8.00
N PRO A 228 13.89 16.94 7.73
CA PRO A 228 13.32 16.75 6.40
C PRO A 228 14.12 17.54 5.35
N SER A 229 14.62 16.84 4.33
CA SER A 229 15.33 17.47 3.22
C SER A 229 14.41 18.43 2.45
N PRO A 230 14.98 19.39 1.68
CA PRO A 230 14.19 20.25 0.79
C PRO A 230 13.26 19.47 -0.14
N HIS A 231 13.70 18.31 -0.64
CA HIS A 231 12.89 17.43 -1.48
C HIS A 231 11.71 16.81 -0.70
N LEU A 232 11.90 16.40 0.55
CA LEU A 232 10.81 15.91 1.40
C LEU A 232 9.77 17.01 1.70
N LEU A 233 10.22 18.24 1.94
CA LEU A 233 9.32 19.39 2.12
C LEU A 233 8.57 19.74 0.82
N MET A 234 9.21 19.59 -0.34
CA MET A 234 8.56 19.74 -1.64
C MET A 234 7.48 18.67 -1.85
N ARG A 235 7.81 17.40 -1.56
CA ARG A 235 6.89 16.26 -1.60
C ARG A 235 5.70 16.46 -0.66
N GLU A 236 5.93 16.90 0.57
CA GLU A 236 4.85 17.23 1.54
C GLU A 236 3.87 18.27 0.97
N LYS A 237 4.36 19.33 0.31
CA LYS A 237 3.50 20.34 -0.32
C LYS A 237 2.60 19.74 -1.40
N ILE A 238 3.11 18.80 -2.20
CA ILE A 238 2.30 18.13 -3.23
C ILE A 238 1.25 17.22 -2.59
N ILE A 239 1.64 16.45 -1.57
CA ILE A 239 0.76 15.48 -0.90
C ILE A 239 -0.40 16.15 -0.15
N LYS A 240 -0.24 17.40 0.30
CA LYS A 240 -1.31 18.19 0.97
C LYS A 240 -2.24 18.92 0.00
N ALA A 241 -1.99 18.80 -1.30
CA ALA A 241 -2.73 19.47 -2.35
C ALA A 241 -3.87 18.67 -3.04
N PRO A 242 -4.28 17.44 -2.65
CA PRO A 242 -5.52 16.83 -3.17
C PRO A 242 -6.83 17.40 -2.60
N LEU A 243 -7.91 17.30 -3.38
CA LEU A 243 -9.28 17.58 -2.94
C LEU A 243 -10.06 16.29 -2.77
N GLU A 244 -11.00 16.32 -1.83
CA GLU A 244 -12.12 15.39 -1.81
C GLU A 244 -12.98 15.57 -3.06
N ALA A 245 -13.39 14.46 -3.69
CA ALA A 245 -14.27 14.50 -4.83
C ALA A 245 -15.08 13.19 -4.94
N GLY A 246 -16.39 13.32 -5.16
CA GLY A 246 -17.34 12.21 -5.34
C GLY A 246 -18.76 12.68 -5.07
N ASP A 247 -19.80 11.91 -5.42
CA ASP A 247 -21.14 12.13 -4.88
C ASP A 247 -21.22 11.74 -3.39
N GLU A 248 -22.27 12.17 -2.68
CA GLU A 248 -22.38 11.97 -1.24
C GLU A 248 -22.37 10.48 -0.84
N ARG A 249 -23.03 9.62 -1.63
CA ARG A 249 -23.09 8.17 -1.36
C ARG A 249 -21.70 7.55 -1.50
N MET A 250 -20.99 7.87 -2.59
CA MET A 250 -19.63 7.40 -2.82
C MET A 250 -18.66 7.90 -1.73
N CYS A 251 -18.69 9.19 -1.39
CA CYS A 251 -17.87 9.77 -0.33
C CYS A 251 -18.11 9.05 1.01
N ARG A 252 -19.38 8.83 1.38
CA ARG A 252 -19.75 8.13 2.61
C ARG A 252 -19.22 6.70 2.62
N SER A 253 -19.39 5.94 1.53
CA SER A 253 -18.90 4.56 1.43
C SER A 253 -17.38 4.47 1.55
N MET A 254 -16.65 5.31 0.82
CA MET A 254 -15.18 5.34 0.91
C MET A 254 -14.71 5.72 2.31
N LYS A 255 -15.38 6.68 2.97
CA LYS A 255 -15.03 7.07 4.34
C LYS A 255 -15.24 5.93 5.34
N MET A 256 -16.40 5.28 5.30
CA MET A 256 -16.72 4.11 6.14
C MET A 256 -15.71 2.99 5.92
N GLN A 257 -15.43 2.64 4.67
CA GLN A 257 -14.45 1.60 4.34
C GLN A 257 -13.06 1.94 4.88
N ALA A 258 -12.64 3.18 4.68
CA ALA A 258 -11.31 3.61 5.06
C ALA A 258 -11.16 3.79 6.59
N ASP A 259 -12.25 4.04 7.33
CA ASP A 259 -12.27 3.95 8.79
C ASP A 259 -12.25 2.47 9.25
N ALA A 260 -13.02 1.59 8.60
CA ALA A 260 -13.08 0.17 8.92
C ALA A 260 -11.73 -0.55 8.72
N THR A 261 -10.98 -0.19 7.68
CA THR A 261 -9.67 -0.78 7.37
C THR A 261 -8.49 0.03 7.88
N ASN A 262 -8.72 1.04 8.73
CA ASN A 262 -7.68 1.92 9.25
C ASN A 262 -6.74 2.46 8.14
N LEU A 263 -7.32 2.85 7.01
CA LEU A 263 -6.58 3.29 5.83
C LEU A 263 -5.78 4.56 6.15
N PRO A 264 -4.45 4.59 5.91
CA PRO A 264 -3.64 5.76 6.21
C PRO A 264 -4.16 7.05 5.56
N ARG A 265 -4.44 8.06 6.39
CA ARG A 265 -4.89 9.40 5.96
C ARG A 265 -3.69 10.22 5.47
N VAL A 266 -3.43 10.13 4.17
CA VAL A 266 -2.23 10.69 3.54
C VAL A 266 -2.39 12.20 3.32
N GLY A 267 -1.45 12.99 3.84
CA GLY A 267 -1.39 14.44 3.63
C GLY A 267 -2.32 15.26 4.52
N CYS A 268 -3.59 14.88 4.60
CA CYS A 268 -4.57 15.50 5.48
C CYS A 268 -5.51 14.46 6.10
N PRO A 269 -6.06 14.73 7.31
CA PRO A 269 -7.01 13.84 7.98
C PRO A 269 -8.24 13.51 7.15
N GLU A 270 -8.64 14.42 6.25
CA GLU A 270 -9.82 14.28 5.39
C GLU A 270 -9.55 13.41 4.16
N ASN A 271 -8.31 13.02 3.88
CA ASN A 271 -8.01 12.16 2.74
C ASN A 271 -8.34 10.70 3.05
N TYR A 272 -9.58 10.31 2.77
CA TYR A 272 -10.04 8.93 2.91
C TYR A 272 -10.06 8.13 1.62
N ALA A 273 -9.86 8.77 0.47
CA ALA A 273 -10.04 8.17 -0.84
C ALA A 273 -8.71 7.77 -1.50
N TYR A 274 -7.61 8.48 -1.21
CA TYR A 274 -6.38 8.36 -2.00
C TYR A 274 -5.18 8.00 -1.12
N PRO A 275 -4.95 6.71 -0.84
CA PRO A 275 -3.76 6.28 -0.14
C PRO A 275 -2.49 6.36 -1.02
N MET A 276 -2.64 6.49 -2.35
CA MET A 276 -1.52 6.64 -3.29
C MET A 276 -1.61 7.94 -4.07
N LEU A 277 -0.44 8.56 -4.25
CA LEU A 277 -0.28 9.72 -5.11
C LEU A 277 0.98 9.56 -5.98
N GLN A 278 0.91 10.03 -7.22
CA GLN A 278 2.00 10.06 -8.18
C GLN A 278 2.13 11.45 -8.80
N ALA A 279 3.36 11.99 -8.90
CA ALA A 279 3.64 13.19 -9.68
C ALA A 279 4.19 12.82 -11.05
N ASN A 280 3.61 13.38 -12.11
CA ASN A 280 4.02 13.19 -13.49
C ASN A 280 4.46 14.52 -14.09
N PHE A 281 5.63 14.52 -14.71
CA PHE A 281 6.18 15.68 -15.39
C PHE A 281 6.39 15.37 -16.87
N THR A 282 5.89 16.24 -17.74
CA THR A 282 6.08 16.08 -19.19
C THR A 282 6.45 17.42 -19.80
N GLY A 283 7.59 17.47 -20.48
CA GLY A 283 7.97 18.65 -21.24
C GLY A 283 7.05 18.84 -22.44
N THR A 284 6.89 20.09 -22.89
CA THR A 284 6.21 20.36 -24.16
C THR A 284 6.98 19.73 -25.31
N LYS A 285 6.28 18.99 -26.16
CA LYS A 285 6.84 18.27 -27.31
C LYS A 285 6.67 19.07 -28.59
N ARG A 286 7.38 18.70 -29.64
CA ARG A 286 7.15 19.30 -30.96
C ARG A 286 5.77 18.88 -31.47
N ALA A 287 5.09 19.73 -32.23
CA ALA A 287 3.84 19.36 -32.90
C ALA A 287 4.13 18.60 -34.20
N ASP A 288 4.68 17.40 -34.07
CA ASP A 288 4.95 16.47 -35.16
C ASP A 288 4.67 15.02 -34.71
N CYS A 289 4.94 14.05 -35.59
CA CYS A 289 4.66 12.63 -35.34
C CYS A 289 5.45 12.03 -34.17
N LEU A 290 6.49 12.72 -33.66
CA LEU A 290 7.31 12.24 -32.56
C LEU A 290 6.76 12.64 -31.19
N ALA A 291 5.77 13.53 -31.12
CA ALA A 291 5.19 13.99 -29.85
C ALA A 291 4.79 12.85 -28.91
N LEU A 292 4.02 11.88 -29.42
CA LEU A 292 3.55 10.73 -28.64
C LEU A 292 4.68 9.78 -28.24
N PRO A 293 5.56 9.33 -29.16
CA PRO A 293 6.76 8.58 -28.80
C PRO A 293 7.60 9.26 -27.72
N GLU A 294 7.85 10.57 -27.82
CA GLU A 294 8.60 11.32 -26.82
C GLU A 294 7.87 11.45 -25.48
N MET A 295 6.54 11.48 -25.46
CA MET A 295 5.76 11.41 -24.22
C MET A 295 5.84 10.02 -23.59
N LYS A 296 5.77 8.95 -24.40
CA LYS A 296 5.95 7.58 -23.94
C LYS A 296 7.35 7.34 -23.38
N ALA A 297 8.37 7.99 -23.93
CA ALA A 297 9.71 7.97 -23.33
C ALA A 297 9.72 8.59 -21.91
N ASP A 298 9.10 9.76 -21.73
CA ASP A 298 8.99 10.40 -20.41
C ASP A 298 8.16 9.57 -19.42
N MET A 299 7.01 9.05 -19.87
CA MET A 299 5.95 8.53 -19.00
C MET A 299 5.80 7.01 -19.02
N GLY A 300 6.52 6.29 -19.87
CA GLY A 300 6.37 4.86 -20.02
C GLY A 300 4.96 4.45 -20.46
N ALA A 301 4.45 3.40 -19.82
CA ALA A 301 3.08 2.92 -19.99
C ALA A 301 2.03 4.00 -19.71
N PHE A 302 2.30 4.95 -18.80
CA PHE A 302 1.37 6.03 -18.45
C PHE A 302 1.25 7.09 -19.56
N GLY A 303 2.15 7.09 -20.55
CA GLY A 303 2.17 8.03 -21.68
C GLY A 303 1.25 7.66 -22.84
N GLY A 304 0.50 6.56 -22.72
CA GLY A 304 -0.40 6.06 -23.76
C GLY A 304 -1.77 5.67 -23.22
N LYS A 305 -2.53 4.96 -24.05
CA LYS A 305 -3.78 4.31 -23.67
C LYS A 305 -3.48 3.13 -22.74
N HIS A 306 -4.07 3.14 -21.55
CA HIS A 306 -3.94 2.09 -20.54
C HIS A 306 -5.16 2.09 -19.60
N PHE A 307 -5.16 1.19 -18.63
CA PHE A 307 -6.03 1.22 -17.47
C PHE A 307 -5.24 0.79 -16.23
N ASP A 308 -5.61 1.31 -15.08
CA ASP A 308 -4.90 1.07 -13.82
C ASP A 308 -5.45 -0.19 -13.15
N ASN A 309 -5.02 -1.36 -13.63
CA ASN A 309 -5.57 -2.68 -13.24
C ASN A 309 -5.48 -3.03 -11.74
N LYS A 310 -4.87 -2.19 -10.91
CA LYS A 310 -4.78 -2.33 -9.46
C LYS A 310 -5.71 -1.41 -8.69
N ASP A 311 -6.43 -0.50 -9.36
CA ASP A 311 -7.39 0.38 -8.70
C ASP A 311 -8.61 -0.38 -8.18
N CYS A 312 -9.20 0.14 -7.11
CA CYS A 312 -10.44 -0.35 -6.53
C CYS A 312 -11.62 0.05 -7.43
N PRO A 313 -12.52 -0.88 -7.83
CA PRO A 313 -13.71 -0.53 -8.61
C PRO A 313 -14.65 0.47 -7.93
N ALA A 314 -14.72 0.45 -6.60
CA ALA A 314 -15.51 1.40 -5.81
C ALA A 314 -14.77 2.73 -5.55
N GLY A 315 -13.47 2.77 -5.83
CA GLY A 315 -12.64 3.96 -5.68
C GLY A 315 -12.68 4.84 -6.92
N VAL A 316 -12.20 6.07 -6.73
CA VAL A 316 -12.03 7.04 -7.82
C VAL A 316 -10.57 7.42 -7.89
N THR A 317 -10.08 7.62 -9.12
CA THR A 317 -8.80 8.25 -9.41
C THR A 317 -9.04 9.72 -9.74
N SER A 318 -8.32 10.62 -9.07
CA SER A 318 -8.37 12.06 -9.30
C SER A 318 -7.05 12.55 -9.88
N MET A 319 -7.10 13.07 -11.10
CA MET A 319 -5.97 13.67 -11.79
C MET A 319 -6.06 15.19 -11.71
N MET A 320 -5.10 15.80 -11.02
CA MET A 320 -4.92 17.25 -10.95
C MET A 320 -3.84 17.69 -11.93
N CYS A 321 -4.24 18.38 -13.00
CA CYS A 321 -3.32 18.99 -13.95
C CYS A 321 -3.20 20.49 -13.65
N TYR A 322 -1.99 20.97 -13.40
CA TYR A 322 -1.72 22.41 -13.35
C TYR A 322 -0.42 22.76 -14.03
N SER A 323 -0.47 22.86 -15.35
CA SER A 323 0.71 23.06 -16.18
C SER A 323 1.27 24.49 -16.13
N ASP A 324 2.55 24.66 -16.44
CA ASP A 324 3.19 25.95 -16.73
C ASP A 324 3.64 25.95 -18.19
N LEU A 325 2.66 26.19 -19.09
CA LEU A 325 2.86 26.14 -20.54
C LEU A 325 3.11 27.52 -21.14
N TYR A 326 3.79 27.56 -22.29
CA TYR A 326 3.83 28.77 -23.10
C TYR A 326 2.46 29.07 -23.69
N ARG A 327 2.13 30.36 -23.83
CA ARG A 327 0.75 30.82 -24.14
C ARG A 327 0.20 30.22 -25.43
N SER A 328 1.06 30.02 -26.44
CA SER A 328 0.68 29.47 -27.75
C SER A 328 0.78 27.94 -27.84
N ASP A 329 1.22 27.26 -26.79
CA ASP A 329 1.31 25.80 -26.80
C ASP A 329 -0.10 25.20 -26.76
N SER A 330 -0.29 24.12 -27.51
CA SER A 330 -1.44 23.24 -27.37
C SER A 330 -1.31 22.53 -26.01
N PRO A 331 -2.37 22.50 -25.19
CA PRO A 331 -2.28 21.96 -23.85
C PRO A 331 -2.41 20.44 -23.84
N GLY A 332 -2.78 19.83 -24.98
CA GLY A 332 -3.13 18.42 -25.10
C GLY A 332 -4.48 18.07 -24.45
N TYR A 333 -4.90 16.82 -24.67
CA TYR A 333 -6.13 16.25 -24.11
C TYR A 333 -5.82 15.05 -23.23
N PHE A 334 -6.68 14.86 -22.22
CA PHE A 334 -6.86 13.58 -21.54
C PHE A 334 -8.13 12.92 -22.06
N MET A 335 -8.09 11.62 -22.34
CA MET A 335 -9.21 10.88 -22.90
C MET A 335 -9.61 9.75 -21.98
N VAL A 336 -10.91 9.50 -21.90
CA VAL A 336 -11.50 8.30 -21.29
C VAL A 336 -12.28 7.61 -22.38
N GLY A 337 -11.65 6.59 -22.96
CA GLY A 337 -11.97 6.05 -24.29
C GLY A 337 -13.29 5.30 -24.35
N ASP A 338 -13.63 4.58 -23.29
CA ASP A 338 -14.89 3.84 -23.16
C ASP A 338 -16.12 4.76 -23.05
N LEU A 339 -15.96 5.94 -22.44
CA LEU A 339 -16.98 6.97 -22.48
C LEU A 339 -16.96 7.78 -23.78
N GLY A 340 -15.88 7.69 -24.57
CA GLY A 340 -15.70 8.53 -25.76
C GLY A 340 -15.68 10.02 -25.42
N VAL A 341 -14.96 10.39 -24.36
CA VAL A 341 -14.85 11.78 -23.88
C VAL A 341 -13.39 12.25 -23.85
N ALA A 342 -13.19 13.55 -24.01
CA ALA A 342 -11.89 14.21 -23.98
C ALA A 342 -11.93 15.49 -23.13
N ILE A 343 -10.86 15.75 -22.39
CA ILE A 343 -10.73 16.91 -21.50
C ILE A 343 -9.48 17.69 -21.85
N GLU A 344 -9.64 18.96 -22.22
CA GLU A 344 -8.50 19.85 -22.52
C GLU A 344 -7.71 20.15 -21.24
N LEU A 345 -6.40 19.89 -21.24
CA LEU A 345 -5.56 20.01 -20.04
C LEU A 345 -4.96 21.42 -19.86
N ARG A 346 -5.79 22.46 -20.06
CA ARG A 346 -5.38 23.87 -19.96
C ARG A 346 -5.69 24.46 -18.59
N GLY A 347 -4.70 25.08 -17.97
CA GLY A 347 -4.87 25.72 -16.66
C GLY A 347 -4.91 24.70 -15.52
N LEU A 348 -5.71 24.99 -14.48
CA LEU A 348 -5.92 24.08 -13.35
C LEU A 348 -7.17 23.24 -13.62
N ILE A 349 -6.97 21.97 -13.95
CA ILE A 349 -8.02 21.00 -14.26
C ILE A 349 -7.93 19.86 -13.26
N ILE A 350 -9.06 19.48 -12.67
CA ILE A 350 -9.15 18.32 -11.78
C ILE A 350 -10.21 17.41 -12.37
N ILE A 351 -9.79 16.22 -12.80
CA ILE A 351 -10.64 15.21 -13.40
C ILE A 351 -10.71 14.05 -12.43
N SER A 352 -11.90 13.56 -12.17
CA SER A 352 -12.12 12.39 -11.34
C SER A 352 -12.88 11.35 -12.13
N PHE A 353 -12.38 10.12 -12.13
CA PHE A 353 -12.86 9.01 -12.94
C PHE A 353 -12.41 7.67 -12.32
N CYS A 354 -12.94 6.54 -12.79
CA CYS A 354 -12.43 5.23 -12.39
C CYS A 354 -11.16 4.87 -13.20
N GLY A 355 -10.02 4.65 -12.55
CA GLY A 355 -8.76 4.29 -13.22
C GLY A 355 -8.80 2.98 -14.00
N LEU A 356 -9.77 2.10 -13.72
CA LEU A 356 -10.00 0.85 -14.46
C LEU A 356 -10.58 1.07 -15.87
N ARG A 357 -10.98 2.29 -16.22
CA ARG A 357 -11.43 2.64 -17.58
C ARG A 357 -10.23 2.86 -18.49
N PHE A 358 -10.34 2.52 -19.77
CA PHE A 358 -9.29 2.84 -20.74
C PHE A 358 -9.12 4.36 -20.86
N HIS A 359 -7.95 4.85 -20.51
CA HIS A 359 -7.66 6.28 -20.48
C HIS A 359 -6.21 6.56 -20.89
N GLY A 360 -5.89 7.83 -21.08
CA GLY A 360 -4.57 8.24 -21.54
C GLY A 360 -4.54 9.70 -21.96
N GLY A 361 -3.34 10.24 -22.10
CA GLY A 361 -3.14 11.65 -22.43
C GLY A 361 -2.30 11.84 -23.68
N PHE A 362 -2.47 13.02 -24.28
CA PHE A 362 -1.57 13.53 -25.31
C PHE A 362 -0.68 14.60 -24.69
N PRO A 363 0.57 14.76 -25.14
CA PRO A 363 1.48 15.73 -24.54
C PRO A 363 1.01 17.15 -24.85
N PRO A 364 1.43 18.15 -24.06
CA PRO A 364 1.40 19.51 -24.55
C PRO A 364 2.35 19.62 -25.75
N THR A 365 1.95 20.33 -26.80
CA THR A 365 2.79 20.52 -28.00
C THR A 365 2.99 22.00 -28.29
N ALA A 366 4.18 22.34 -28.78
CA ALA A 366 4.45 23.68 -29.28
C ALA A 366 3.58 23.99 -30.50
N TYR A 367 3.45 25.27 -30.85
CA TYR A 367 2.79 25.62 -32.11
C TYR A 367 3.48 24.93 -33.30
N PRO A 368 2.76 24.42 -34.31
CA PRO A 368 3.36 23.76 -35.47
C PRO A 368 4.51 24.55 -36.11
N GLY A 369 5.63 23.87 -36.36
CA GLY A 369 6.86 24.48 -36.89
C GLY A 369 7.66 25.31 -35.89
N LYS A 370 7.28 25.36 -34.61
CA LYS A 370 8.05 26.02 -33.54
C LYS A 370 8.70 25.00 -32.61
N ALA A 371 9.88 25.35 -32.10
CA ALA A 371 10.53 24.59 -31.06
C ALA A 371 9.83 24.81 -29.69
N PRO A 372 9.65 23.76 -28.88
CA PRO A 372 9.15 23.89 -27.52
C PRO A 372 10.04 24.80 -26.66
N LYS A 373 9.42 25.57 -25.76
CA LYS A 373 10.19 26.32 -24.76
C LYS A 373 10.71 25.34 -23.70
N LYS A 374 12.01 25.41 -23.39
CA LYS A 374 12.68 24.55 -22.39
C LYS A 374 12.00 24.53 -21.02
N TRP A 375 11.27 25.60 -20.66
CA TRP A 375 10.58 25.73 -19.38
C TRP A 375 9.11 25.31 -19.40
N SER A 376 8.54 25.01 -20.57
CA SER A 376 7.12 24.70 -20.77
C SER A 376 6.83 23.26 -20.38
N TYR A 377 6.12 23.07 -19.26
CA TYR A 377 5.92 21.76 -18.64
C TYR A 377 4.46 21.53 -18.23
N ARG A 378 4.01 20.30 -18.45
CA ARG A 378 2.85 19.74 -17.77
C ARG A 378 3.26 19.20 -16.41
N PHE A 379 2.49 19.58 -15.40
CA PHE A 379 2.60 19.09 -14.03
C PHE A 379 1.27 18.45 -13.65
N VAL A 380 1.31 17.14 -13.39
CA VAL A 380 0.13 16.35 -13.04
C VAL A 380 0.39 15.65 -11.71
N VAL A 381 -0.61 15.66 -10.85
CA VAL A 381 -0.66 14.82 -9.64
C VAL A 381 -1.84 13.88 -9.79
N VAL A 382 -1.56 12.58 -9.83
CA VAL A 382 -2.57 11.52 -9.87
C VAL A 382 -2.75 10.99 -8.46
N CYS A 383 -3.98 11.02 -7.94
CA CYS A 383 -4.36 10.47 -6.65
C CYS A 383 -5.24 9.26 -6.94
N TYR A 384 -4.86 8.07 -6.50
CA TYR A 384 -5.53 6.84 -6.91
C TYR A 384 -5.75 5.87 -5.73
N PRO A 385 -6.75 4.97 -5.83
CA PRO A 385 -7.14 4.07 -4.75
C PRO A 385 -6.81 2.60 -5.09
N PRO A 386 -5.59 2.08 -4.83
CA PRO A 386 -5.31 0.68 -5.07
C PRO A 386 -6.26 -0.23 -4.30
N ARG A 387 -6.85 -1.19 -4.99
CA ARG A 387 -7.76 -2.21 -4.45
C ARG A 387 -7.21 -2.86 -3.19
N ALA A 388 -5.95 -3.29 -3.21
CA ALA A 388 -5.35 -3.98 -2.07
C ALA A 388 -5.37 -3.14 -0.79
N MET A 389 -5.22 -1.82 -0.88
CA MET A 389 -5.29 -0.94 0.29
C MET A 389 -6.74 -0.65 0.68
N MET A 390 -7.59 -0.35 -0.30
CA MET A 390 -9.00 -0.01 -0.05
C MET A 390 -9.75 -1.17 0.59
N ASP A 391 -9.50 -2.39 0.12
CA ASP A 391 -10.16 -3.61 0.59
C ASP A 391 -9.53 -4.15 1.90
N GLY A 392 -8.50 -3.49 2.44
CA GLY A 392 -7.78 -3.98 3.62
C GLY A 392 -6.96 -5.24 3.38
N SER A 393 -6.75 -5.63 2.11
CA SER A 393 -6.10 -6.88 1.74
C SER A 393 -4.58 -6.77 1.60
N ALA A 394 -3.98 -5.59 1.78
CA ALA A 394 -2.54 -5.37 1.66
C ALA A 394 -1.80 -5.66 2.98
N ILE A 395 -0.57 -6.17 2.88
CA ILE A 395 0.35 -6.22 4.02
C ILE A 395 0.97 -4.83 4.17
N LEU A 396 0.88 -4.23 5.36
CA LEU A 396 1.50 -2.93 5.65
C LEU A 396 2.86 -3.12 6.32
N SER A 397 3.91 -2.49 5.80
CA SER A 397 5.19 -2.35 6.52
C SER A 397 5.07 -1.27 7.61
N PHE A 398 4.53 -1.63 8.77
CA PHE A 398 4.16 -0.68 9.82
C PHE A 398 5.37 -0.08 10.54
N ALA A 399 6.32 -0.91 10.96
CA ALA A 399 7.49 -0.45 11.72
C ALA A 399 8.73 -1.30 11.43
N ALA A 400 9.90 -0.82 11.88
CA ALA A 400 11.16 -1.56 11.81
C ALA A 400 11.40 -2.39 13.08
N LEU A 401 11.89 -3.61 12.88
CA LEU A 401 12.39 -4.50 13.91
C LEU A 401 13.93 -4.59 13.84
N PRO A 402 14.62 -4.95 14.95
CA PRO A 402 16.06 -5.16 14.95
C PRO A 402 16.51 -6.15 13.86
N GLY A 403 17.68 -5.87 13.28
CA GLY A 403 18.24 -6.68 12.20
C GLY A 403 17.69 -6.36 10.80
N GLY A 404 17.03 -5.22 10.62
CA GLY A 404 16.50 -4.80 9.31
C GLY A 404 15.22 -5.52 8.89
N ARG A 405 14.50 -6.10 9.85
CA ARG A 405 13.20 -6.75 9.63
C ARG A 405 12.06 -5.74 9.76
N PHE A 406 10.89 -6.08 9.23
CA PHE A 406 9.68 -5.27 9.39
C PHE A 406 8.73 -5.92 10.40
N LEU A 407 8.05 -5.08 11.17
CA LEU A 407 6.79 -5.45 11.79
C LEU A 407 5.69 -5.18 10.76
N TYR A 408 5.04 -6.25 10.32
CA TYR A 408 3.94 -6.16 9.37
C TYR A 408 2.60 -6.07 10.09
N ILE A 409 1.65 -5.37 9.46
CA ILE A 409 0.22 -5.54 9.75
C ILE A 409 -0.35 -6.31 8.55
N PRO A 410 -0.69 -7.60 8.72
CA PRO A 410 -1.24 -8.41 7.65
C PRO A 410 -2.75 -8.14 7.48
N PRO A 411 -3.39 -8.60 6.38
CA PRO A 411 -4.81 -8.40 6.12
C PRO A 411 -5.73 -8.87 7.25
N GLU A 412 -5.34 -9.93 7.96
CA GLU A 412 -6.08 -10.51 9.08
C GLU A 412 -6.20 -9.55 10.27
N PHE A 413 -5.37 -8.50 10.34
CA PHE A 413 -5.44 -7.47 11.38
C PHE A 413 -6.17 -6.19 10.90
N ILE A 414 -6.59 -6.16 9.63
CA ILE A 414 -7.11 -4.96 8.95
C ILE A 414 -8.55 -5.16 8.48
N ASP A 415 -8.83 -6.30 7.86
CA ASP A 415 -10.13 -6.59 7.26
C ASP A 415 -11.10 -7.11 8.33
N PRO A 416 -12.21 -6.40 8.61
CA PRO A 416 -13.16 -6.75 9.67
C PRO A 416 -13.76 -8.15 9.56
N LYS A 417 -13.70 -8.80 8.38
CA LYS A 417 -14.18 -10.18 8.24
C LYS A 417 -13.42 -11.18 9.10
N PHE A 418 -12.25 -10.80 9.62
CA PHE A 418 -11.41 -11.65 10.47
C PHE A 418 -11.57 -11.36 11.97
N ASP A 419 -12.31 -10.32 12.37
CA ASP A 419 -12.39 -9.87 13.78
C ASP A 419 -12.89 -10.99 14.72
N ASP A 420 -13.88 -11.76 14.27
CA ASP A 420 -14.48 -12.86 15.04
C ASP A 420 -13.91 -14.24 14.69
N MET A 421 -12.90 -14.30 13.82
CA MET A 421 -12.32 -15.56 13.37
C MET A 421 -11.24 -16.05 14.35
N PRO A 422 -11.23 -17.34 14.73
CA PRO A 422 -10.16 -17.86 15.55
C PRO A 422 -8.83 -17.82 14.78
N VAL A 423 -7.79 -17.32 15.43
CA VAL A 423 -6.43 -17.31 14.87
C VAL A 423 -5.86 -18.72 14.93
N ALA A 424 -6.06 -19.49 13.86
CA ALA A 424 -5.47 -20.80 13.71
C ALA A 424 -3.95 -20.68 13.48
N SER A 425 -3.16 -21.11 14.45
CA SER A 425 -1.70 -21.15 14.33
C SER A 425 -1.15 -22.44 14.92
N ASN A 426 -0.24 -23.08 14.17
CA ASN A 426 0.58 -24.20 14.67
C ASN A 426 1.91 -23.71 15.29
N ILE A 427 2.09 -22.39 15.43
CA ILE A 427 3.30 -21.79 15.96
C ILE A 427 3.19 -21.75 17.48
N ALA A 428 4.12 -22.41 18.17
CA ALA A 428 4.27 -22.28 19.61
C ALA A 428 4.58 -20.81 19.97
N SER A 429 3.68 -20.18 20.72
CA SER A 429 3.79 -18.76 21.07
C SER A 429 3.48 -18.55 22.55
N TRP A 430 4.04 -17.52 23.17
CA TRP A 430 3.70 -17.19 24.55
C TRP A 430 2.24 -16.75 24.72
N ILE A 431 1.58 -16.25 23.67
CA ILE A 431 0.17 -15.84 23.75
C ILE A 431 -0.73 -17.07 23.86
N THR A 432 -0.51 -18.08 23.01
CA THR A 432 -1.32 -19.31 22.99
C THR A 432 -0.86 -20.34 24.00
N SER A 433 0.45 -20.60 24.07
CA SER A 433 1.02 -21.62 24.95
C SER A 433 1.27 -21.10 26.37
N GLY A 434 1.56 -19.80 26.55
CA GLY A 434 1.91 -19.25 27.86
C GLY A 434 0.80 -19.34 28.90
N TRP A 435 -0.45 -19.29 28.45
CA TRP A 435 -1.64 -19.52 29.28
C TRP A 435 -1.57 -20.86 30.02
N TYR A 436 -1.16 -21.92 29.33
CA TYR A 436 -1.05 -23.27 29.91
C TYR A 436 0.25 -23.52 30.68
N LEU A 437 1.22 -22.60 30.58
CA LEU A 437 2.55 -22.75 31.18
C LEU A 437 2.74 -21.90 32.44
N THR A 438 1.77 -21.06 32.80
CA THR A 438 1.86 -20.11 33.91
C THR A 438 0.52 -19.97 34.63
N SER A 439 0.49 -19.36 35.81
CA SER A 439 -0.79 -18.98 36.44
C SER A 439 -1.46 -17.83 35.67
N PRO A 440 -2.80 -17.69 35.73
CA PRO A 440 -3.52 -16.61 35.04
C PRO A 440 -2.97 -15.20 35.32
N ALA A 441 -2.64 -14.91 36.58
CA ALA A 441 -2.04 -13.64 36.98
C ALA A 441 -0.64 -13.44 36.38
N ALA A 442 0.21 -14.48 36.38
CA ALA A 442 1.55 -14.40 35.81
C ALA A 442 1.51 -14.25 34.28
N PHE A 443 0.58 -14.91 33.60
CA PHE A 443 0.34 -14.75 32.18
C PHE A 443 -0.06 -13.31 31.84
N LEU A 444 -1.05 -12.75 32.54
CA LEU A 444 -1.53 -11.39 32.33
C LEU A 444 -0.44 -10.34 32.56
N GLU A 445 0.34 -10.48 33.63
CA GLU A 445 1.51 -9.65 33.91
C GLU A 445 2.54 -9.71 32.77
N TYR A 446 2.89 -10.92 32.31
CA TYR A 446 3.82 -11.09 31.20
C TYR A 446 3.29 -10.43 29.92
N TYR A 447 2.02 -10.66 29.57
CA TYR A 447 1.38 -10.11 28.39
C TYR A 447 1.40 -8.59 28.40
N TYR A 448 0.95 -7.96 29.50
CA TYR A 448 0.99 -6.51 29.69
C TYR A 448 2.43 -5.96 29.56
N ARG A 449 3.41 -6.59 30.20
CA ARG A 449 4.82 -6.15 30.14
C ARG A 449 5.41 -6.30 28.74
N ALA A 450 5.03 -7.35 28.00
CA ALA A 450 5.42 -7.53 26.59
C ALA A 450 4.83 -6.42 25.71
N MET A 451 3.56 -6.07 25.93
CA MET A 451 2.91 -4.94 25.24
C MET A 451 3.59 -3.60 25.59
N CYS A 452 4.02 -3.39 26.83
CA CYS A 452 4.82 -2.21 27.19
C CYS A 452 6.12 -2.11 26.40
N GLN A 453 6.83 -3.25 26.26
CA GLN A 453 8.09 -3.31 25.49
C GLN A 453 7.88 -3.03 24.02
N LEU A 454 6.86 -3.63 23.41
CA LEU A 454 6.51 -3.41 22.01
C LEU A 454 6.14 -1.95 21.77
N ASN A 455 5.20 -1.41 22.55
CA ASN A 455 4.74 -0.01 22.42
C ASN A 455 5.89 0.99 22.63
N HIS A 456 6.77 0.74 23.62
CA HIS A 456 7.95 1.57 23.81
C HIS A 456 8.86 1.55 22.58
N HIS A 457 9.15 0.37 22.02
CA HIS A 457 9.97 0.23 20.81
C HIS A 457 9.37 0.97 19.60
N LEU A 458 8.06 0.83 19.38
CA LEU A 458 7.35 1.52 18.30
C LEU A 458 7.36 3.04 18.50
N SER A 459 7.12 3.51 19.72
CA SER A 459 7.09 4.94 20.02
C SER A 459 8.43 5.65 19.77
N ARG A 460 9.55 4.93 19.93
CA ARG A 460 10.90 5.43 19.64
C ARG A 460 11.21 5.57 18.16
N GLN A 461 10.39 5.02 17.27
CA GLN A 461 10.52 5.20 15.83
C GLN A 461 9.77 6.43 15.32
N VAL A 462 8.95 7.05 16.18
CA VAL A 462 8.29 8.31 15.84
C VAL A 462 9.27 9.46 16.05
N PRO A 463 9.37 10.43 15.11
CA PRO A 463 10.27 11.56 15.25
C PRO A 463 10.05 12.33 16.57
N GLU A 464 11.15 12.67 17.26
CA GLU A 464 11.12 13.29 18.59
C GLU A 464 10.23 14.55 18.65
N LYS A 465 10.20 15.33 17.57
CA LYS A 465 9.35 16.54 17.43
C LYS A 465 7.86 16.29 17.65
N ALA A 466 7.37 15.06 17.43
CA ALA A 466 5.96 14.70 17.65
C ALA A 466 5.63 14.50 19.14
N LYS A 467 6.64 14.37 20.02
CA LYS A 467 6.49 14.18 21.47
C LYS A 467 5.50 13.06 21.85
N MET A 468 5.39 12.02 21.02
CA MET A 468 4.49 10.90 21.28
C MET A 468 4.95 10.15 22.53
N ARG A 469 3.99 9.83 23.42
CA ARG A 469 4.24 9.10 24.67
C ARG A 469 3.16 8.04 24.86
N VAL A 470 3.55 6.95 25.50
CA VAL A 470 2.64 5.89 25.93
C VAL A 470 2.49 6.00 27.43
N ASP A 471 1.23 6.10 27.88
CA ASP A 471 0.88 6.06 29.30
C ASP A 471 0.71 4.60 29.71
N PHE A 472 1.77 4.03 30.30
CA PHE A 472 1.78 2.61 30.64
C PHE A 472 0.88 2.27 31.83
N GLU A 473 0.59 3.25 32.71
CA GLU A 473 -0.36 3.06 33.79
C GLU A 473 -1.79 2.92 33.24
N LYS A 474 -2.19 3.81 32.32
CA LYS A 474 -3.48 3.64 31.61
C LYS A 474 -3.50 2.40 30.74
N LEU A 475 -2.37 2.02 30.14
CA LEU A 475 -2.30 0.77 29.37
C LEU A 475 -2.59 -0.45 30.25
N ALA A 476 -2.09 -0.49 31.49
CA ALA A 476 -2.42 -1.56 32.44
C ALA A 476 -3.93 -1.64 32.72
N GLN A 477 -4.60 -0.49 32.83
CA GLN A 477 -6.05 -0.40 33.07
C GLN A 477 -6.90 -0.93 31.90
N CYS A 478 -6.33 -1.06 30.70
CA CYS A 478 -7.01 -1.61 29.52
C CYS A 478 -7.03 -3.15 29.49
N PHE A 479 -6.30 -3.83 30.37
CA PHE A 479 -6.21 -5.29 30.40
C PHE A 479 -6.87 -5.87 31.65
N SER A 480 -7.68 -6.92 31.44
CA SER A 480 -8.21 -7.77 32.50
C SER A 480 -8.39 -9.17 31.96
N LEU A 481 -8.41 -10.15 32.84
CA LEU A 481 -8.64 -11.55 32.50
C LEU A 481 -9.52 -12.18 33.58
N GLU A 482 -10.49 -12.98 33.15
CA GLU A 482 -11.29 -13.83 34.04
C GLU A 482 -10.59 -15.18 34.20
N ASP A 483 -10.44 -15.65 35.44
CA ASP A 483 -9.85 -16.95 35.72
C ASP A 483 -10.88 -18.09 35.76
N GLU A 484 -10.44 -19.30 36.09
CA GLU A 484 -11.30 -20.49 36.16
C GLU A 484 -12.40 -20.39 37.24
N HIS A 485 -12.31 -19.44 38.17
CA HIS A 485 -13.28 -19.20 39.23
C HIS A 485 -14.24 -18.06 38.90
N GLY A 486 -14.07 -17.39 37.76
CA GLY A 486 -14.85 -16.21 37.39
C GLY A 486 -14.31 -14.90 37.98
N ASP A 487 -13.15 -14.92 38.64
CA ASP A 487 -12.56 -13.72 39.25
C ASP A 487 -11.83 -12.89 38.20
N VAL A 488 -12.09 -11.57 38.21
CA VAL A 488 -11.45 -10.63 37.27
C VAL A 488 -10.10 -10.18 37.82
N ILE A 489 -9.04 -10.62 37.17
CA ILE A 489 -7.65 -10.27 37.47
C ILE A 489 -7.23 -9.09 36.59
N LYS A 490 -6.40 -8.20 37.15
CA LYS A 490 -5.80 -7.06 36.44
C LYS A 490 -4.28 -7.05 36.66
N PRO A 491 -3.48 -6.64 35.66
CA PRO A 491 -2.04 -6.49 35.85
C PRO A 491 -1.75 -5.28 36.74
N SER A 492 -0.67 -5.36 37.50
CA SER A 492 -0.12 -4.24 38.26
C SER A 492 0.68 -3.31 37.35
N PHE A 493 0.73 -2.03 37.69
CA PHE A 493 1.62 -1.10 37.01
C PHE A 493 3.08 -1.54 37.16
N TRP A 494 3.79 -1.61 36.04
CA TRP A 494 5.18 -2.03 36.02
C TRP A 494 6.10 -0.81 36.16
N GLU A 495 6.46 -0.43 37.39
CA GLU A 495 7.32 0.72 37.69
C GLU A 495 8.66 0.69 36.92
N LEU A 496 9.19 -0.51 36.66
CA LEU A 496 10.42 -0.75 35.92
C LEU A 496 10.19 -0.90 34.40
N HIS A 497 9.08 -0.42 33.83
CA HIS A 497 8.83 -0.50 32.38
C HIS A 497 9.91 0.20 31.54
N PRO A 498 10.03 -0.11 30.23
CA PRO A 498 11.01 0.54 29.36
C PRO A 498 10.82 2.06 29.31
N GLY A 499 11.92 2.80 29.41
CA GLY A 499 11.92 4.26 29.48
C GLY A 499 11.52 4.85 30.83
N SER A 500 11.13 4.03 31.82
CA SER A 500 10.85 4.52 33.18
C SER A 500 12.10 5.10 33.84
N LYS A 501 11.90 6.20 34.56
CA LYS A 501 12.89 6.81 35.48
C LYS A 501 12.46 6.71 36.94
N ILE A 502 11.35 6.02 37.21
CA ILE A 502 10.81 5.84 38.55
C ILE A 502 11.70 4.84 39.30
N LYS A 503 11.94 5.09 40.58
CA LYS A 503 12.51 4.09 41.48
C LYS A 503 11.42 3.14 41.91
N SER A 504 11.64 1.85 41.71
CA SER A 504 10.67 0.85 42.14
C SER A 504 10.46 0.92 43.64
N SER A 505 9.20 0.87 44.06
CA SER A 505 8.82 0.81 45.48
C SER A 505 9.29 -0.49 46.13
N GLU A 506 9.30 -1.60 45.37
CA GLU A 506 9.77 -2.90 45.84
C GLU A 506 11.30 -2.97 45.94
N PHE A 507 12.02 -2.52 44.91
CA PHE A 507 13.48 -2.73 44.81
C PHE A 507 14.32 -1.50 45.16
N GLY A 508 13.71 -0.33 45.38
CA GLY A 508 14.41 0.92 45.68
C GLY A 508 15.32 1.45 44.57
N CYS A 509 15.22 0.91 43.35
CA CYS A 509 16.10 1.23 42.22
C CYS A 509 15.32 1.47 40.93
N THR A 510 15.95 2.16 39.98
CA THR A 510 15.44 2.37 38.62
C THR A 510 15.72 1.16 37.73
N ARG A 511 15.08 1.08 36.55
CA ARG A 511 15.33 0.00 35.57
C ARG A 511 16.80 -0.07 35.14
N GLN A 512 17.45 1.08 34.99
CA GLN A 512 18.86 1.15 34.60
C GLN A 512 19.77 0.62 35.72
N GLU A 513 19.50 0.99 36.97
CA GLU A 513 20.24 0.49 38.13
C GLU A 513 20.04 -1.01 38.32
N ALA A 514 18.80 -1.52 38.16
CA ALA A 514 18.50 -2.95 38.22
C ALA A 514 19.29 -3.75 37.15
N ALA A 515 19.36 -3.24 35.91
CA ALA A 515 20.14 -3.86 34.84
C ALA A 515 21.64 -3.87 35.16
N ALA A 516 22.18 -2.75 35.67
CA ALA A 516 23.58 -2.64 36.08
C ALA A 516 23.91 -3.58 37.25
N ALA A 517 23.03 -3.71 38.24
CA ALA A 517 23.17 -4.65 39.34
C ALA A 517 23.20 -6.11 38.86
N TRP A 518 22.35 -6.47 37.90
CA TRP A 518 22.37 -7.79 37.27
C TRP A 518 23.67 -8.06 36.50
N ASP A 519 24.18 -7.07 35.75
CA ASP A 519 25.46 -7.19 35.04
C ASP A 519 26.66 -7.35 36.00
N ALA A 520 26.63 -6.63 37.13
CA ALA A 520 27.62 -6.79 38.20
C ALA A 520 27.58 -8.21 38.79
N LEU A 521 26.38 -8.72 39.12
CA LEU A 521 26.20 -10.07 39.65
C LEU A 521 26.65 -11.14 38.64
N LYS A 522 26.33 -10.99 37.35
CA LYS A 522 26.84 -11.91 36.30
C LYS A 522 28.36 -11.92 36.24
N THR A 523 29.00 -10.77 36.40
CA THR A 523 30.47 -10.67 36.39
C THR A 523 31.06 -11.34 37.63
N GLU A 524 30.49 -11.05 38.80
CA GLU A 524 30.91 -11.62 40.08
C GLU A 524 30.76 -13.14 40.09
N ARG A 525 29.61 -13.68 39.67
CA ARG A 525 29.34 -15.12 39.62
C ARG A 525 30.09 -15.81 38.49
N GLY A 526 30.19 -15.16 37.33
CA GLY A 526 30.85 -15.69 36.13
C GLY A 526 32.32 -15.99 36.33
N ARG A 527 33.04 -15.24 37.20
CA ARG A 527 34.45 -15.49 37.52
C ARG A 527 34.71 -16.85 38.18
N TYR A 528 33.67 -17.43 38.79
CA TYR A 528 33.74 -18.74 39.45
C TYR A 528 33.29 -19.89 38.53
N ILE A 529 32.89 -19.62 37.29
CA ILE A 529 32.40 -20.64 36.34
C ILE A 529 33.44 -20.82 35.23
N PRO A 530 34.22 -21.93 35.22
CA PRO A 530 35.33 -22.13 34.26
C PRO A 530 34.93 -21.93 32.79
N ARG A 531 33.74 -22.38 32.39
CA ARG A 531 33.22 -22.20 31.03
C ARG A 531 33.04 -20.72 30.66
N VAL A 532 32.56 -19.90 31.58
CA VAL A 532 32.34 -18.47 31.37
C VAL A 532 33.69 -17.75 31.23
N VAL A 533 34.65 -18.06 32.11
CA VAL A 533 36.02 -17.50 32.05
C VAL A 533 36.69 -17.88 30.73
N HIS A 534 36.59 -19.15 30.31
CA HIS A 534 37.14 -19.60 29.03
C HIS A 534 36.55 -18.83 27.83
N LEU A 535 35.22 -18.64 27.79
CA LEU A 535 34.56 -17.86 26.72
C LEU A 535 34.98 -16.38 26.73
N GLN A 536 35.16 -15.78 27.92
CA GLN A 536 35.66 -14.40 28.05
C GLN A 536 37.09 -14.27 27.51
N LEU A 537 37.97 -15.23 27.82
CA LEU A 537 39.34 -15.26 27.29
C LEU A 537 39.36 -15.43 25.76
N GLN A 538 38.51 -16.27 25.19
CA GLN A 538 38.38 -16.41 23.74
C GLN A 538 37.93 -15.11 23.07
N LYS A 539 36.95 -14.41 23.65
CA LYS A 539 36.44 -13.12 23.14
C LYS A 539 37.51 -12.02 23.23
N ASN A 540 38.29 -12.02 24.31
CA ASN A 540 39.40 -11.08 24.47
C ASN A 540 40.55 -11.37 23.50
N GLY A 541 40.86 -12.64 23.24
CA GLY A 541 41.88 -13.06 22.28
C GLY A 541 41.51 -12.72 20.83
N SER A 542 40.24 -12.87 20.44
CA SER A 542 39.75 -12.52 19.10
C SER A 542 39.69 -11.00 18.86
N ASN A 543 39.39 -10.21 19.89
CA ASN A 543 39.47 -8.74 19.84
C ASN A 543 40.91 -8.20 19.85
N ALA A 544 41.83 -8.88 20.55
CA ALA A 544 43.26 -8.54 20.52
C ALA A 544 43.91 -8.86 19.16
N GLY A 545 43.56 -10.00 18.55
CA GLY A 545 44.08 -10.40 17.24
C GLY A 545 43.64 -9.50 16.08
N THR A 546 42.43 -8.94 16.14
CA THR A 546 41.93 -7.96 15.15
C THR A 546 42.62 -6.60 15.28
N ASN A 547 42.97 -6.18 16.49
CA ASN A 547 43.73 -4.95 16.72
C ASN A 547 45.22 -5.09 16.36
N ILE A 548 45.84 -6.26 16.59
CA ILE A 548 47.23 -6.52 16.18
C ILE A 548 47.36 -6.57 14.65
N ARG A 549 46.38 -7.14 13.92
CA ARG A 549 46.37 -7.11 12.44
C ARG A 549 46.16 -5.71 11.86
N LYS A 550 45.45 -4.81 12.54
CA LYS A 550 45.37 -3.39 12.15
C LYS A 550 46.66 -2.62 12.44
N ARG A 551 47.33 -2.91 13.57
CA ARG A 551 48.60 -2.24 13.94
C ARG A 551 49.82 -2.71 13.12
N LYS A 552 49.87 -4.00 12.73
CA LYS A 552 50.97 -4.54 11.92
C LYS A 552 50.93 -4.09 10.44
N ARG A 553 49.87 -3.37 10.02
CA ARG A 553 49.73 -2.80 8.68
C ARG A 553 50.14 -1.33 8.58
N THR A 554 50.49 -0.70 9.70
CA THR A 554 50.91 0.72 9.78
C THR A 554 52.37 0.93 10.18
N THR A 555 53.13 -0.13 10.49
CA THR A 555 54.57 -0.04 10.81
C THR A 555 55.29 -1.22 10.19
N GLY A 556 55.88 -0.99 9.02
CA GLY A 556 56.63 -2.00 8.27
C GLY A 556 56.79 -1.63 6.80
N GLY A 557 57.17 -0.38 6.52
CA GLY A 557 57.82 -0.03 5.26
C GLY A 557 59.32 -0.11 5.51
N GLU A 558 59.97 -1.12 4.94
CA GLU A 558 61.26 -1.02 4.24
C GLU A 558 61.86 -2.42 3.99
N ASN A 559 62.29 -2.59 2.74
CA ASN A 559 63.30 -3.51 2.22
C ASN A 559 63.00 -5.02 2.10
N GLY A 560 63.11 -5.49 0.86
CA GLY A 560 63.87 -6.72 0.58
C GLY A 560 63.18 -7.85 -0.18
N GLN A 561 63.11 -7.71 -1.50
CA GLN A 561 63.37 -8.75 -2.52
C GLN A 561 62.53 -10.06 -2.63
N PRO A 562 62.47 -10.65 -3.85
CA PRO A 562 61.46 -11.64 -4.23
C PRO A 562 61.94 -13.07 -3.98
N LYS A 563 61.00 -13.96 -3.60
CA LYS A 563 61.20 -15.40 -3.71
C LYS A 563 60.02 -16.08 -4.40
N THR A 564 60.33 -16.55 -5.60
CA THR A 564 59.73 -17.66 -6.34
C THR A 564 59.52 -18.90 -5.48
N LYS A 565 58.41 -19.62 -5.72
CA LYS A 565 58.25 -21.09 -5.67
C LYS A 565 56.82 -21.43 -6.13
N VAL A 566 56.64 -21.94 -7.35
CA VAL A 566 56.77 -23.35 -7.79
C VAL A 566 55.67 -24.25 -7.22
N ALA A 567 54.99 -24.88 -8.19
CA ALA A 567 53.90 -25.83 -8.08
C ALA A 567 54.26 -27.08 -7.27
N LYS A 568 53.22 -27.71 -6.70
CA LYS A 568 53.24 -29.12 -6.34
C LYS A 568 52.07 -29.85 -6.99
N THR A 569 52.45 -30.67 -7.94
CA THR A 569 51.79 -31.86 -8.47
C THR A 569 51.48 -32.87 -7.38
N GLY A 570 50.44 -33.68 -7.59
CA GLY A 570 50.07 -34.81 -6.76
C GLY A 570 48.93 -35.60 -7.40
N SER A 571 49.32 -36.64 -8.13
CA SER A 571 48.59 -37.55 -9.01
C SER A 571 47.42 -38.36 -8.39
N GLN A 572 46.44 -38.61 -9.26
CA GLN A 572 45.76 -39.88 -9.59
C GLN A 572 45.14 -40.75 -8.49
N VAL A 573 43.88 -41.17 -8.70
CA VAL A 573 43.52 -42.57 -9.03
C VAL A 573 42.34 -42.57 -10.01
N GLU A 574 42.37 -43.59 -10.87
CA GLU A 574 41.63 -43.90 -12.10
C GLU A 574 40.13 -44.18 -11.95
N GLY A 575 39.43 -44.24 -13.10
CA GLY A 575 38.51 -45.37 -13.30
C GLY A 575 37.25 -45.15 -14.12
N GLN A 576 37.39 -45.33 -15.44
CA GLN A 576 36.40 -45.92 -16.36
C GLN A 576 35.16 -45.11 -16.80
N GLY A 577 35.11 -44.89 -18.12
CA GLY A 577 34.00 -44.25 -18.82
C GLY A 577 32.96 -45.20 -19.41
N ARG A 578 31.96 -44.60 -20.06
CA ARG A 578 31.23 -45.22 -21.17
C ARG A 578 30.50 -44.13 -21.97
N THR A 579 30.78 -44.12 -23.26
CA THR A 579 30.06 -43.43 -24.33
C THR A 579 28.69 -44.07 -24.57
N LYS A 580 27.68 -43.28 -24.93
CA LYS A 580 26.83 -43.58 -26.10
C LYS A 580 25.94 -42.41 -26.52
N ASP A 581 25.91 -42.29 -27.82
CA ASP A 581 25.24 -41.33 -28.68
C ASP A 581 23.74 -41.58 -28.89
N THR A 582 23.11 -40.53 -29.46
CA THR A 582 22.14 -40.51 -30.57
C THR A 582 20.63 -40.73 -30.36
N ARG A 583 19.91 -39.66 -30.73
CA ARG A 583 18.91 -39.53 -31.82
C ARG A 583 17.39 -39.55 -31.53
N SER A 584 16.80 -38.41 -31.93
CA SER A 584 15.62 -38.20 -32.81
C SER A 584 14.24 -38.70 -32.39
N GLN A 585 13.24 -37.81 -32.39
CA GLN A 585 12.32 -37.68 -33.55
C GLN A 585 11.30 -36.54 -33.37
N GLU A 586 10.87 -36.04 -34.52
CA GLU A 586 9.85 -35.02 -34.81
C GLU A 586 8.43 -35.39 -34.32
N SER A 587 7.60 -34.39 -34.04
CA SER A 587 6.32 -34.19 -34.75
C SER A 587 5.55 -32.94 -34.27
N ASP A 588 5.20 -32.13 -35.27
CA ASP A 588 3.93 -31.41 -35.51
C ASP A 588 3.21 -30.59 -34.43
N ARG A 589 3.20 -29.28 -34.71
CA ARG A 589 2.03 -28.38 -34.85
C ARG A 589 0.84 -28.60 -33.90
N TYR A 590 0.60 -27.66 -32.99
CA TYR A 590 -0.67 -26.92 -32.83
C TYR A 590 -0.48 -25.72 -31.87
N ASP A 591 -1.16 -24.63 -32.21
CA ASP A 591 -1.61 -23.49 -31.40
C ASP A 591 -0.61 -22.53 -30.71
N ALA A 592 -0.52 -21.34 -31.30
CA ALA A 592 0.08 -20.15 -30.70
C ALA A 592 -0.98 -19.39 -29.89
N ASP A 593 -0.96 -19.59 -28.57
CA ASP A 593 -1.51 -18.64 -27.60
C ASP A 593 -0.43 -17.62 -27.22
N ALA A 594 -0.72 -16.34 -27.45
CA ALA A 594 0.15 -15.22 -27.15
C ALA A 594 0.19 -14.95 -25.64
N GLN A 595 1.13 -15.61 -24.95
CA GLN A 595 1.67 -15.13 -23.68
C GLN A 595 2.85 -14.19 -23.97
N LEU A 596 2.68 -12.91 -23.66
CA LEU A 596 3.79 -11.95 -23.64
C LEU A 596 4.56 -12.17 -22.32
N SER A 597 5.59 -13.02 -22.38
CA SER A 597 6.64 -13.11 -21.38
C SER A 597 7.76 -12.11 -21.68
N ASP A 598 8.23 -11.47 -20.61
CA ASP A 598 9.50 -10.74 -20.56
C ASP A 598 10.63 -11.65 -21.02
N ASP A 599 11.51 -11.15 -21.89
CA ASP A 599 12.87 -11.67 -22.01
C ASP A 599 13.86 -10.55 -22.34
N GLU A 600 14.97 -10.63 -21.61
CA GLU A 600 16.19 -9.86 -21.77
C GLU A 600 16.83 -10.04 -23.16
N ALA A 601 17.42 -8.98 -23.68
CA ALA A 601 18.51 -9.09 -24.63
C ALA A 601 19.59 -8.04 -24.34
N GLY A 602 20.77 -8.52 -23.99
CA GLY A 602 21.95 -7.71 -23.77
C GLY A 602 22.54 -7.12 -25.05
N CYS A 603 23.34 -6.08 -24.89
CA CYS A 603 24.39 -5.75 -25.85
C CYS A 603 25.59 -5.19 -25.08
N GLY A 604 26.73 -5.87 -25.21
CA GLY A 604 27.99 -5.44 -24.61
C GLY A 604 28.65 -4.33 -25.41
N HIS A 605 29.46 -3.51 -24.73
CA HIS A 605 30.57 -2.76 -25.31
C HIS A 605 31.72 -2.69 -24.30
N LYS A 606 32.93 -2.99 -24.77
CA LYS A 606 34.19 -2.94 -24.04
C LYS A 606 34.70 -1.49 -23.99
N HIS A 607 35.13 -1.02 -22.82
CA HIS A 607 36.13 0.04 -22.73
C HIS A 607 37.17 -0.26 -21.65
N SER A 608 38.42 -0.18 -22.08
CA SER A 608 39.66 -0.17 -21.31
C SER A 608 39.94 1.20 -20.72
N GLY A 609 40.54 1.27 -19.53
CA GLY A 609 41.38 2.40 -19.13
C GLY A 609 41.19 2.96 -17.72
N GLU A 610 42.21 2.73 -16.89
CA GLU A 610 42.77 3.61 -15.86
C GLU A 610 42.00 3.86 -14.54
N TYR A 611 42.51 3.20 -13.50
CA TYR A 611 42.21 3.42 -12.08
C TYR A 611 43.15 4.49 -11.51
N VAL A 612 42.58 5.52 -10.87
CA VAL A 612 43.27 6.41 -9.93
C VAL A 612 42.61 6.27 -8.55
N HIS A 613 43.42 6.12 -7.51
CA HIS A 613 42.99 5.85 -6.14
C HIS A 613 42.75 7.13 -5.30
N SER A 614 41.73 7.04 -4.40
CA SER A 614 41.62 7.62 -3.03
C SER A 614 40.64 8.81 -2.83
N PRO A 615 40.06 9.06 -1.63
CA PRO A 615 39.61 8.17 -0.54
C PRO A 615 38.17 8.42 0.01
N ILE A 616 37.57 7.34 0.55
CA ILE A 616 36.70 7.21 1.74
C ILE A 616 35.36 8.02 1.79
N THR A 617 34.25 7.29 1.60
CA THR A 617 32.95 7.59 2.22
C THR A 617 32.15 6.31 2.50
N PHE A 618 31.43 6.32 3.62
CA PHE A 618 30.57 5.24 4.14
C PHE A 618 29.54 4.77 3.10
N GLY A 619 29.72 3.58 2.52
CA GLY A 619 28.85 3.09 1.45
C GLY A 619 28.65 1.56 1.38
N ARG A 620 28.89 0.80 2.45
CA ARG A 620 28.67 -0.67 2.44
C ARG A 620 28.04 -1.18 3.73
N LEU A 621 26.73 -0.96 3.85
CA LEU A 621 25.84 -1.75 4.71
C LEU A 621 24.46 -2.01 4.08
N ALA A 622 24.21 -1.53 2.85
CA ALA A 622 22.98 -1.75 2.11
C ALA A 622 23.23 -2.73 0.96
N SER A 623 23.24 -4.04 1.26
CA SER A 623 22.96 -5.17 0.34
C SER A 623 23.53 -6.46 0.93
N ARG A 624 22.95 -6.94 2.02
CA ARG A 624 22.90 -8.38 2.27
C ARG A 624 21.45 -8.75 2.48
N HIS A 625 20.83 -9.13 1.38
CA HIS A 625 19.60 -9.88 1.37
C HIS A 625 19.98 -11.31 1.76
N ASP A 626 19.40 -11.82 2.84
CA ASP A 626 19.52 -13.22 3.25
C ASP A 626 18.18 -13.90 2.93
N PRO A 627 18.11 -14.77 1.90
CA PRO A 627 16.89 -15.49 1.55
C PRO A 627 16.60 -16.72 2.44
N ASP A 628 17.46 -17.07 3.39
CA ASP A 628 17.39 -18.37 4.09
C ASP A 628 17.07 -18.30 5.60
N SER A 629 16.15 -17.44 6.02
CA SER A 629 15.60 -17.53 7.39
C SER A 629 14.46 -18.57 7.47
N ASN A 630 14.78 -19.84 7.20
CA ASN A 630 13.91 -20.98 7.47
C ASN A 630 14.06 -21.38 8.94
N PHE A 631 13.08 -21.03 9.77
CA PHE A 631 12.83 -21.71 11.04
C PHE A 631 11.64 -22.66 10.84
N THR A 632 11.92 -23.86 10.31
CA THR A 632 10.99 -25.00 10.32
C THR A 632 11.49 -26.01 11.33
N PHE A 633 10.77 -26.15 12.45
CA PHE A 633 10.92 -27.30 13.34
C PHE A 633 9.88 -28.34 12.92
N ASN A 634 10.34 -29.51 12.49
CA ASN A 634 9.51 -30.61 12.04
C ASN A 634 9.62 -31.75 13.08
N PRO A 635 8.51 -32.19 13.69
CA PRO A 635 8.46 -33.56 14.17
C PRO A 635 7.19 -34.25 13.71
N THR A 636 7.31 -35.09 12.68
CA THR A 636 6.37 -36.17 12.40
C THR A 636 6.54 -37.28 13.42
N PHE A 637 5.51 -37.53 14.23
CA PHE A 637 5.23 -38.86 14.79
C PHE A 637 3.74 -39.15 14.63
N SER A 638 3.47 -40.25 13.94
CA SER A 638 2.15 -40.82 13.68
C SER A 638 1.88 -41.92 14.70
N PHE A 639 0.73 -41.88 15.37
CA PHE A 639 0.12 -43.07 15.95
C PHE A 639 -1.36 -43.11 15.55
N SER A 640 -1.71 -44.16 14.83
CA SER A 640 -3.05 -44.60 14.50
C SER A 640 -3.64 -45.39 15.67
N ALA A 641 -4.93 -45.17 15.97
CA ALA A 641 -5.76 -46.16 16.65
C ALA A 641 -7.23 -46.03 16.21
N PRO A 642 -8.00 -47.14 16.20
CA PRO A 642 -9.24 -47.29 15.45
C PRO A 642 -10.51 -47.01 16.26
N ASN A 643 -11.61 -46.76 15.54
CA ASN A 643 -12.99 -46.78 16.03
C ASN A 643 -13.35 -48.11 16.71
N PRO A 644 -14.33 -48.08 17.62
CA PRO A 644 -15.52 -48.85 17.30
C PRO A 644 -16.86 -48.17 17.62
N THR A 645 -17.79 -48.55 16.75
CA THR A 645 -19.24 -48.53 16.74
C THR A 645 -19.93 -49.09 17.99
N GLY A 646 -21.16 -48.63 18.26
CA GLY A 646 -22.24 -49.58 18.62
C GLY A 646 -23.22 -49.16 19.74
N VAL A 647 -24.37 -48.61 19.32
CA VAL A 647 -25.78 -48.97 19.68
C VAL A 647 -26.16 -49.25 21.15
N GLY A 648 -27.24 -48.62 21.60
CA GLY A 648 -28.13 -49.18 22.64
C GLY A 648 -29.07 -48.17 23.30
N ASP A 649 -30.35 -48.19 22.89
CA ASP A 649 -31.50 -47.46 23.46
C ASP A 649 -31.78 -47.81 24.94
N VAL A 650 -32.65 -47.00 25.58
CA VAL A 650 -33.84 -47.40 26.39
C VAL A 650 -34.08 -46.51 27.64
N GLU A 651 -35.27 -45.89 27.62
CA GLU A 651 -36.22 -45.53 28.70
C GLU A 651 -35.91 -44.50 29.81
N ASP A 652 -36.72 -43.43 29.76
CA ASP A 652 -37.30 -42.66 30.88
C ASP A 652 -38.28 -43.56 31.67
N PRO A 653 -38.57 -43.38 32.99
CA PRO A 653 -39.41 -42.24 33.39
C PRO A 653 -39.31 -41.74 34.87
N ALA A 654 -39.91 -40.56 35.10
CA ALA A 654 -40.69 -40.16 36.31
C ALA A 654 -39.94 -40.02 37.66
N ALA A 655 -40.30 -39.18 38.63
CA ALA A 655 -41.29 -38.11 38.81
C ALA A 655 -41.04 -37.47 40.21
N HIS A 656 -41.81 -36.41 40.49
CA HIS A 656 -42.23 -35.89 41.81
C HIS A 656 -41.38 -34.88 42.59
N ASP A 657 -42.03 -33.72 42.75
CA ASP A 657 -42.25 -32.93 43.96
C ASP A 657 -41.06 -32.37 44.74
N VAL A 658 -41.08 -31.05 44.97
CA VAL A 658 -41.54 -30.47 46.24
C VAL A 658 -41.66 -28.94 46.11
N LEU A 659 -42.77 -28.47 46.69
CA LEU A 659 -43.21 -27.10 46.90
C LEU A 659 -42.38 -26.38 47.99
N ASP A 660 -42.11 -25.10 47.78
CA ASP A 660 -42.20 -23.94 48.70
C ASP A 660 -41.28 -22.85 48.13
N GLY A 661 -41.61 -21.56 48.08
CA GLY A 661 -42.60 -20.82 48.82
C GLY A 661 -41.97 -19.47 49.14
N THR A 662 -42.71 -18.39 48.85
CA THR A 662 -42.50 -17.00 49.29
C THR A 662 -41.36 -16.21 48.62
N ASP A 663 -41.61 -15.24 47.74
CA ASP A 663 -42.29 -13.94 47.90
C ASP A 663 -41.33 -12.85 48.39
N THR A 664 -41.02 -11.89 47.52
CA THR A 664 -40.84 -10.47 47.87
C THR A 664 -40.75 -9.63 46.60
N ALA A 665 -41.80 -8.85 46.38
CA ALA A 665 -41.85 -7.74 45.45
C ALA A 665 -40.89 -6.61 45.87
N SER A 666 -40.29 -5.92 44.90
CA SER A 666 -40.28 -4.45 44.93
C SER A 666 -40.16 -3.83 43.54
N ARG A 667 -40.85 -2.69 43.46
CA ARG A 667 -41.33 -1.96 42.30
C ARG A 667 -40.33 -0.91 41.81
N VAL A 668 -40.35 -0.71 40.48
CA VAL A 668 -40.58 0.56 39.76
C VAL A 668 -39.60 1.73 39.94
N ARG A 669 -38.80 1.93 38.88
CA ARG A 669 -38.89 3.01 37.86
C ARG A 669 -38.90 4.49 38.28
N THR A 670 -38.13 5.24 37.49
CA THR A 670 -38.20 6.69 37.14
C THR A 670 -37.60 7.67 38.16
N LYS A 671 -36.96 8.80 37.81
CA LYS A 671 -37.01 9.62 36.58
C LYS A 671 -35.82 10.61 36.51
N SER A 672 -35.64 11.15 35.31
CA SER A 672 -34.81 12.29 34.91
C SER A 672 -34.90 13.55 35.78
N THR A 673 -33.82 14.35 35.80
CA THR A 673 -33.90 15.83 35.86
C THR A 673 -32.78 16.51 35.08
N THR A 674 -33.20 17.54 34.35
CA THR A 674 -32.50 18.54 33.54
C THR A 674 -32.03 19.74 34.39
N ALA A 675 -30.91 20.38 34.04
CA ALA A 675 -30.60 21.83 34.17
C ALA A 675 -29.13 22.05 33.71
N ALA A 676 -28.73 22.88 32.75
CA ALA A 676 -28.95 24.30 32.45
C ALA A 676 -28.30 25.30 33.44
N LYS A 677 -27.10 25.83 33.14
CA LYS A 677 -26.82 27.27 32.85
C LYS A 677 -25.32 27.64 32.95
N ARG A 678 -24.89 28.37 31.90
CA ARG A 678 -23.98 29.55 31.82
C ARG A 678 -22.78 29.68 32.79
N THR A 679 -21.60 29.81 32.20
CA THR A 679 -20.94 31.12 31.90
C THR A 679 -20.07 30.97 30.67
#